data_AF-A0AAU7EDX0-F1
#
_entry.id   AF-A0AAU7EDX0-F1
#
_cell.length_a   1.000
_cell.length_b   1.000
_cell.length_c   1.000
_cell.angle_alpha   90.00
_cell.angle_beta   90.00
_cell.angle_gamma   90.00
#
_symmetry.space_group_name_H-M   'P 1'
#
loop_
_entity.id
_entity.type
_entity.pdbx_description
1 polymer ?
#
loop_
_entity_poly.entity_id
_entity_poly.type
_entity_poly.pdbx_seq_one_letter_code
_entity_poly.pdbx_strand_id
1 'polypeptide(L)'
;MFSRKSLIIVGLIFCCLISCNTKKNNEGLVTNISEFNEAVSKAKPGTTITLANGVWHNTELIFEGKGTKENPITLTVENKGQVTLEGASNLKIAGEYLVVESLVFKNGFTPTNEVISFRKNENELANYSRLTECVIDNFSNPQRDEQDYWIAIYGKNNRIDHNHISGKRNLGVTLIVGLDTEASRENYHQIDHNYFGPRPTFGNNGGETLRIGTSHHALENSNTLVESNYFDRCNGEHEIISNKSCKNTFKYNTFFECTGTLTMRHGNETMVDGNMFIGNGKPSTGGVRVINEKQTVINNYHIGLTGYRFRGAFVMMNGVPNSPPNRYVQVTDAVVKNNTFINCDNIQLCAGSDAERSAPPINSEIADNIFYHESKSNLFTVYDDISGVTFKDNISGLNIETGISNGFGKADIKLVKNEAGYLIPESNGIPYKVVISSRIATKENTGISWYSKSDNNMALNSGTTIKVNPGLNTLFDVVQNSEAGDIIELSSGTSYYLTKTINIKHPLSFTTGGNENAVIFFEKMAAFEIQNNGSLSLEGLTFDGAKSPDYAGNSVIRTSKNSMINNYKLFISNCSFKNLIVNHSFDVVKVSKNTFADTLSIQNSTFNNITGHIIALDKETDDIGAYNAEYVILKNNVFKDVQGAALRLYRGGTDESTFGPFLELQHNVFDNVGHGKRNKYNASVSLYGVQENDISNNIFVNSKAINMYLVVGEPIVNVLSNNLFNSDNLVVTGEQKYTVKDLWNLNPEFIEGTYQLHDKSPLKGKGSDGLDLGLISKK
;
A
#
# COMPACT_ATOMS: atom_id res chain seq x y z
N MET A 1 -72.19 4.02 -33.53
CA MET A 1 -72.67 2.61 -33.52
C MET A 1 -71.76 1.81 -32.60
N PHE A 2 -72.18 1.07 -31.58
CA PHE A 2 -73.40 0.99 -30.78
C PHE A 2 -72.95 0.67 -29.35
N SER A 3 -73.83 0.97 -28.40
CA SER A 3 -73.54 1.29 -27.00
C SER A 3 -74.00 0.19 -26.02
N ARG A 4 -73.24 0.08 -24.91
CA ARG A 4 -73.62 -0.29 -23.52
C ARG A 4 -74.11 -1.70 -23.16
N LYS A 5 -73.40 -2.28 -22.18
CA LYS A 5 -73.79 -3.15 -21.04
C LYS A 5 -72.47 -3.45 -20.27
N SER A 6 -72.32 -3.56 -18.95
CA SER A 6 -73.18 -3.74 -17.77
C SER A 6 -72.40 -3.29 -16.52
N LEU A 7 -73.11 -2.99 -15.43
CA LEU A 7 -72.58 -2.76 -14.09
C LEU A 7 -73.03 -3.93 -13.18
N ILE A 8 -72.28 -4.17 -12.08
CA ILE A 8 -72.56 -5.04 -10.91
C ILE A 8 -71.92 -6.45 -10.96
N ILE A 9 -70.69 -6.55 -10.44
CA ILE A 9 -70.21 -7.67 -9.61
C ILE A 9 -69.40 -7.06 -8.45
N VAL A 10 -70.06 -6.92 -7.30
CA VAL A 10 -69.45 -6.69 -5.98
C VAL A 10 -69.76 -7.95 -5.18
N GLY A 11 -68.73 -8.68 -4.75
CA GLY A 11 -68.90 -9.86 -3.90
C GLY A 11 -68.19 -11.13 -4.37
N LEU A 12 -66.90 -11.06 -4.76
CA LEU A 12 -66.03 -12.25 -4.88
C LEU A 12 -64.53 -11.91 -4.85
N ILE A 13 -64.15 -10.85 -4.14
CA ILE A 13 -62.75 -10.45 -3.92
C ILE A 13 -62.55 -10.24 -2.41
N PHE A 14 -62.67 -11.29 -1.60
CA PHE A 14 -62.25 -11.23 -0.19
C PHE A 14 -61.88 -12.59 0.43
N CYS A 15 -61.47 -13.59 -0.37
CA CYS A 15 -60.95 -14.86 0.16
C CYS A 15 -59.94 -15.47 -0.82
N CYS A 16 -58.73 -14.91 -0.92
CA CYS A 16 -57.52 -15.61 -1.38
C CYS A 16 -56.21 -14.85 -1.07
N LEU A 17 -56.21 -13.92 -0.10
CA LEU A 17 -54.99 -13.40 0.51
C LEU A 17 -54.74 -14.11 1.85
N ILE A 18 -54.73 -15.44 1.82
CA ILE A 18 -53.96 -16.19 2.83
C ILE A 18 -52.54 -16.16 2.29
N SER A 19 -51.81 -15.16 2.75
CA SER A 19 -50.36 -15.12 2.72
C SER A 19 -49.85 -16.49 3.15
N CYS A 20 -49.24 -17.24 2.23
CA CYS A 20 -48.30 -18.29 2.59
C CYS A 20 -47.08 -17.61 3.23
N ASN A 21 -47.23 -17.15 4.47
CA ASN A 21 -46.13 -17.18 5.42
C ASN A 21 -45.84 -18.66 5.71
N THR A 22 -45.16 -19.32 4.78
CA THR A 22 -44.36 -20.47 5.15
C THR A 22 -43.36 -19.92 6.16
N LYS A 23 -43.62 -20.15 7.46
CA LYS A 23 -42.57 -20.08 8.47
C LYS A 23 -41.39 -20.85 7.87
N LYS A 24 -40.28 -20.17 7.58
CA LYS A 24 -39.01 -20.87 7.43
C LYS A 24 -38.88 -21.66 8.74
N ASN A 25 -39.05 -22.97 8.67
CA ASN A 25 -38.64 -23.81 9.78
C ASN A 25 -37.14 -23.54 9.90
N ASN A 26 -36.75 -22.87 10.98
CA ASN A 26 -35.37 -22.61 11.34
C ASN A 26 -34.73 -23.93 11.84
N GLU A 27 -34.86 -25.01 11.06
CA GLU A 27 -34.16 -26.26 11.30
C GLU A 27 -32.66 -25.98 11.21
N GLY A 28 -31.93 -26.27 12.29
CA GLY A 28 -30.49 -26.03 12.38
C GLY A 28 -30.09 -24.60 12.82
N LEU A 29 -31.02 -23.76 13.26
CA LEU A 29 -30.66 -22.47 13.89
C LEU A 29 -29.94 -22.70 15.22
N VAL A 30 -28.78 -22.08 15.38
CA VAL A 30 -27.98 -22.09 16.60
C VAL A 30 -27.73 -20.67 17.09
N THR A 31 -27.79 -20.46 18.40
CA THR A 31 -27.75 -19.12 19.02
C THR A 31 -26.46 -18.87 19.80
N ASN A 32 -25.65 -19.91 20.02
CA ASN A 32 -24.42 -19.85 20.77
C ASN A 32 -23.45 -20.98 20.34
N ILE A 33 -22.22 -20.90 20.82
CA ILE A 33 -21.15 -21.85 20.46
C ILE A 33 -21.45 -23.30 20.91
N SER A 34 -22.18 -23.49 22.01
CA SER A 34 -22.53 -24.83 22.49
C SER A 34 -23.49 -25.52 21.52
N GLU A 35 -24.54 -24.79 21.10
CA GLU A 35 -25.50 -25.27 20.11
C GLU A 35 -24.85 -25.51 18.74
N PHE A 36 -23.93 -24.62 18.33
CA PHE A 36 -23.13 -24.83 17.11
C PHE A 36 -22.33 -26.13 17.18
N ASN A 37 -21.57 -26.35 18.26
CA ASN A 37 -20.75 -27.55 18.42
C ASN A 37 -21.62 -28.83 18.44
N GLU A 38 -22.77 -28.78 19.10
CA GLU A 38 -23.73 -29.89 19.10
C GLU A 38 -24.28 -30.16 17.68
N ALA A 39 -24.64 -29.11 16.94
CA ALA A 39 -25.13 -29.22 15.57
C ALA A 39 -24.06 -29.81 14.63
N VAL A 40 -22.81 -29.36 14.74
CA VAL A 40 -21.66 -29.90 13.98
C VAL A 40 -21.48 -31.40 14.27
N SER A 41 -21.50 -31.80 15.54
CA SER A 41 -21.31 -33.22 15.93
C SER A 41 -22.39 -34.17 15.39
N LYS A 42 -23.59 -33.66 15.10
CA LYS A 42 -24.74 -34.43 14.59
C LYS A 42 -24.94 -34.27 13.08
N ALA A 43 -24.14 -33.44 12.42
CA ALA A 43 -24.33 -33.09 11.02
C ALA A 43 -24.17 -34.33 10.11
N LYS A 44 -25.06 -34.44 9.13
CA LYS A 44 -25.07 -35.47 8.09
C LYS A 44 -25.08 -34.77 6.72
N PRO A 45 -24.77 -35.46 5.62
CA PRO A 45 -24.92 -34.89 4.28
C PRO A 45 -26.28 -34.19 4.10
N GLY A 46 -26.26 -32.93 3.67
CA GLY A 46 -27.45 -32.08 3.52
C GLY A 46 -27.85 -31.26 4.76
N THR A 47 -27.19 -31.45 5.91
CA THR A 47 -27.43 -30.61 7.09
C THR A 47 -27.07 -29.15 6.81
N THR A 48 -27.94 -28.23 7.21
CA THR A 48 -27.68 -26.78 7.25
C THR A 48 -27.63 -26.32 8.69
N ILE A 49 -26.53 -25.70 9.10
CA ILE A 49 -26.34 -25.06 10.40
C ILE A 49 -26.42 -23.55 10.15
N THR A 50 -27.37 -22.88 10.80
CA THR A 50 -27.65 -21.45 10.61
C THR A 50 -27.29 -20.69 11.88
N LEU A 51 -26.34 -19.77 11.80
CA LEU A 51 -26.04 -18.87 12.92
C LEU A 51 -27.14 -17.82 13.05
N ALA A 52 -27.70 -17.67 14.26
CA ALA A 52 -28.68 -16.63 14.55
C ALA A 52 -28.08 -15.23 14.46
N ASN A 53 -28.91 -14.26 14.09
CA ASN A 53 -28.53 -12.84 14.00
C ASN A 53 -27.90 -12.33 15.30
N GLY A 54 -26.89 -11.46 15.17
CA GLY A 54 -26.21 -10.84 16.29
C GLY A 54 -24.68 -10.95 16.21
N VAL A 55 -24.04 -10.55 17.31
CA VAL A 55 -22.59 -10.56 17.45
C VAL A 55 -22.15 -11.87 18.12
N TRP A 56 -21.36 -12.65 17.39
CA TRP A 56 -20.64 -13.82 17.90
C TRP A 56 -19.25 -13.37 18.33
N HIS A 57 -19.14 -12.96 19.60
CA HIS A 57 -17.92 -12.35 20.14
C HIS A 57 -16.98 -13.42 20.71
N ASN A 58 -15.67 -13.29 20.45
CA ASN A 58 -14.64 -14.22 20.90
C ASN A 58 -14.97 -15.69 20.61
N THR A 59 -15.38 -15.97 19.38
CA THR A 59 -15.91 -17.27 18.96
C THR A 59 -14.96 -17.94 17.98
N GLU A 60 -14.45 -19.11 18.38
CA GLU A 60 -13.65 -19.97 17.52
C GLU A 60 -14.52 -21.10 16.96
N LEU A 61 -14.86 -21.03 15.67
CA LEU A 61 -15.71 -22.03 15.02
C LEU A 61 -14.86 -23.17 14.44
N ILE A 62 -15.18 -24.40 14.81
CA ILE A 62 -14.64 -25.60 14.15
C ILE A 62 -15.78 -26.27 13.39
N PHE A 63 -15.81 -26.04 12.07
CA PHE A 63 -16.79 -26.63 11.18
C PHE A 63 -16.21 -27.89 10.53
N GLU A 64 -16.51 -29.04 11.12
CA GLU A 64 -16.04 -30.33 10.63
C GLU A 64 -17.18 -31.28 10.26
N GLY A 65 -16.98 -32.08 9.21
CA GLY A 65 -17.99 -33.02 8.76
C GLY A 65 -17.69 -33.63 7.39
N LYS A 66 -18.52 -34.61 6.99
CA LYS A 66 -18.42 -35.26 5.68
C LYS A 66 -19.76 -35.19 4.98
N GLY A 67 -19.91 -34.21 4.09
CA GLY A 67 -21.03 -34.12 3.16
C GLY A 67 -20.82 -35.05 1.95
N THR A 68 -21.69 -34.90 0.95
CA THR A 68 -21.45 -35.45 -0.39
C THR A 68 -21.56 -34.35 -1.43
N LYS A 69 -21.14 -34.62 -2.66
CA LYS A 69 -21.27 -33.68 -3.79
C LYS A 69 -22.70 -33.19 -3.98
N GLU A 70 -23.67 -34.10 -3.85
CA GLU A 70 -25.10 -33.81 -4.02
C GLU A 70 -25.72 -33.18 -2.76
N ASN A 71 -25.18 -33.48 -1.59
CA ASN A 71 -25.71 -33.04 -0.29
C ASN A 71 -24.57 -32.53 0.60
N PRO A 72 -24.00 -31.34 0.31
CA PRO A 72 -22.98 -30.75 1.16
C PRO A 72 -23.55 -30.42 2.54
N ILE A 73 -22.66 -30.31 3.54
CA ILE A 73 -23.03 -29.74 4.84
C ILE A 73 -22.76 -28.23 4.76
N THR A 74 -23.75 -27.42 5.13
CA THR A 74 -23.68 -25.96 4.98
C THR A 74 -23.67 -25.26 6.33
N LEU A 75 -22.73 -24.33 6.52
CA LEU A 75 -22.74 -23.32 7.57
C LEU A 75 -23.14 -21.98 6.94
N THR A 76 -24.26 -21.42 7.38
CA THR A 76 -24.83 -20.16 6.87
C THR A 76 -25.31 -19.28 8.01
N VAL A 77 -25.91 -18.14 7.68
CA VAL A 77 -26.41 -17.12 8.61
C VAL A 77 -27.91 -16.92 8.43
N GLU A 78 -28.61 -16.52 9.49
CA GLU A 78 -30.04 -16.27 9.45
C GLU A 78 -30.39 -15.15 8.44
N ASN A 79 -29.72 -14.01 8.55
CA ASN A 79 -29.78 -12.92 7.57
C ASN A 79 -28.37 -12.41 7.20
N LYS A 80 -28.07 -12.31 5.90
CA LYS A 80 -26.78 -11.81 5.40
C LYS A 80 -26.51 -10.40 5.94
N GLY A 81 -25.29 -10.18 6.44
CA GLY A 81 -24.86 -8.92 7.05
C GLY A 81 -25.36 -8.65 8.47
N GLN A 82 -26.20 -9.51 9.05
CA GLN A 82 -26.70 -9.36 10.43
C GLN A 82 -26.05 -10.33 11.44
N VAL A 83 -25.15 -11.20 10.98
CA VAL A 83 -24.31 -12.06 11.82
C VAL A 83 -22.86 -11.63 11.67
N THR A 84 -22.22 -11.25 12.78
CA THR A 84 -20.84 -10.79 12.78
C THR A 84 -20.00 -11.54 13.80
N LEU A 85 -18.84 -12.04 13.39
CA LEU A 85 -17.80 -12.57 14.25
C LEU A 85 -16.86 -11.43 14.64
N GLU A 86 -16.79 -11.13 15.93
CA GLU A 86 -16.04 -9.99 16.48
C GLU A 86 -15.10 -10.43 17.61
N GLY A 87 -14.19 -9.55 18.03
CA GLY A 87 -13.18 -9.89 19.04
C GLY A 87 -12.19 -10.96 18.55
N ALA A 88 -11.73 -11.82 19.45
CA ALA A 88 -10.84 -12.93 19.17
C ALA A 88 -11.60 -14.12 18.55
N SER A 89 -11.89 -14.04 17.25
CA SER A 89 -12.71 -15.03 16.53
C SER A 89 -12.00 -15.62 15.32
N ASN A 90 -12.29 -16.87 14.98
CA ASN A 90 -11.75 -17.57 13.80
C ASN A 90 -12.71 -18.66 13.29
N LEU A 91 -12.34 -19.29 12.17
CA LEU A 91 -13.01 -20.45 11.59
C LEU A 91 -11.99 -21.48 11.11
N LYS A 92 -12.18 -22.75 11.49
CA LYS A 92 -11.49 -23.90 10.92
C LYS A 92 -12.47 -24.82 10.22
N ILE A 93 -12.11 -25.30 9.03
CA ILE A 93 -12.90 -26.20 8.19
C ILE A 93 -12.14 -27.51 8.05
N ALA A 94 -12.79 -28.65 8.28
CA ALA A 94 -12.16 -29.97 8.13
C ALA A 94 -13.15 -31.06 7.65
N GLY A 95 -12.72 -31.90 6.71
CA GLY A 95 -13.53 -32.96 6.12
C GLY A 95 -13.82 -32.73 4.64
N GLU A 96 -15.01 -33.06 4.17
CA GLU A 96 -15.31 -33.11 2.73
C GLU A 96 -16.69 -32.53 2.41
N TYR A 97 -16.80 -31.83 1.28
CA TYR A 97 -18.06 -31.26 0.77
C TYR A 97 -18.75 -30.35 1.79
N LEU A 98 -17.99 -29.40 2.32
CA LEU A 98 -18.46 -28.39 3.27
C LEU A 98 -18.65 -27.06 2.55
N VAL A 99 -19.73 -26.34 2.86
CA VAL A 99 -19.99 -24.99 2.34
C VAL A 99 -20.10 -24.03 3.52
N VAL A 100 -19.32 -22.96 3.50
CA VAL A 100 -19.44 -21.85 4.44
C VAL A 100 -19.85 -20.61 3.66
N GLU A 101 -20.93 -19.97 4.08
CA GLU A 101 -21.43 -18.78 3.38
C GLU A 101 -21.87 -17.64 4.29
N SER A 102 -21.70 -16.41 3.79
CA SER A 102 -22.29 -15.18 4.33
C SER A 102 -21.84 -14.75 5.75
N LEU A 103 -20.73 -15.28 6.26
CA LEU A 103 -20.14 -14.85 7.53
C LEU A 103 -19.45 -13.47 7.38
N VAL A 104 -19.46 -12.66 8.45
CA VAL A 104 -18.78 -11.35 8.47
C VAL A 104 -17.81 -11.29 9.66
N PHE A 105 -16.51 -11.22 9.39
CA PHE A 105 -15.46 -10.96 10.38
C PHE A 105 -15.14 -9.46 10.38
N LYS A 106 -15.35 -8.78 11.51
CA LYS A 106 -15.02 -7.36 11.71
C LYS A 106 -14.79 -7.06 13.19
N ASN A 107 -14.30 -5.87 13.55
CA ASN A 107 -14.15 -5.44 14.95
C ASN A 107 -13.37 -6.45 15.83
N GLY A 108 -12.29 -7.02 15.30
CA GLY A 108 -11.55 -8.07 15.98
C GLY A 108 -10.30 -8.51 15.22
N PHE A 109 -9.77 -9.66 15.62
CA PHE A 109 -8.59 -10.31 15.03
C PHE A 109 -8.63 -11.80 15.37
N THR A 110 -7.85 -12.63 14.68
CA THR A 110 -7.76 -14.06 15.03
C THR A 110 -6.88 -14.28 16.26
N PRO A 111 -7.26 -15.14 17.22
CA PRO A 111 -6.37 -15.56 18.30
C PRO A 111 -5.36 -16.64 17.87
N THR A 112 -5.36 -17.02 16.59
CA THR A 112 -4.51 -18.06 16.00
C THR A 112 -3.77 -17.53 14.79
N ASN A 113 -3.05 -18.39 14.05
CA ASN A 113 -2.31 -17.96 12.86
C ASN A 113 -3.23 -17.58 11.69
N GLU A 114 -4.50 -17.99 11.70
CA GLU A 114 -5.43 -17.79 10.58
C GLU A 114 -6.81 -17.30 11.05
N VAL A 115 -7.44 -16.38 10.31
CA VAL A 115 -8.87 -16.05 10.52
C VAL A 115 -9.75 -17.20 10.01
N ILE A 116 -9.46 -17.70 8.81
CA ILE A 116 -10.12 -18.85 8.21
C ILE A 116 -9.07 -19.87 7.75
N SER A 117 -9.20 -21.11 8.20
CA SER A 117 -8.28 -22.20 7.86
C SER A 117 -9.02 -23.40 7.29
N PHE A 118 -8.61 -23.91 6.13
CA PHE A 118 -9.12 -25.15 5.52
C PHE A 118 -8.46 -26.40 6.10
N ARG A 119 -8.11 -26.34 7.39
CA ARG A 119 -7.72 -27.49 8.19
C ARG A 119 -7.99 -27.21 9.66
N LYS A 120 -8.23 -28.27 10.42
CA LYS A 120 -8.26 -28.23 11.88
C LYS A 120 -6.85 -28.32 12.46
N ASN A 121 -6.01 -29.17 11.87
CA ASN A 121 -4.58 -29.37 12.12
C ASN A 121 -3.92 -30.00 10.87
N GLU A 122 -2.65 -30.39 10.96
CA GLU A 122 -1.87 -30.96 9.83
C GLU A 122 -2.47 -32.22 9.19
N ASN A 123 -3.27 -32.99 9.94
CA ASN A 123 -3.82 -34.28 9.50
C ASN A 123 -5.31 -34.19 9.11
N GLU A 124 -6.03 -33.22 9.65
CA GLU A 124 -7.47 -33.02 9.43
C GLU A 124 -7.72 -31.82 8.50
N LEU A 125 -7.67 -32.07 7.19
CA LEU A 125 -7.82 -31.06 6.12
C LEU A 125 -9.26 -30.96 5.60
N ALA A 126 -9.60 -29.88 4.91
CA ALA A 126 -10.81 -29.76 4.11
C ALA A 126 -10.56 -30.07 2.63
N ASN A 127 -11.46 -30.81 1.99
CA ASN A 127 -11.45 -31.09 0.56
C ASN A 127 -12.83 -30.87 -0.06
N TYR A 128 -12.89 -30.56 -1.36
CA TYR A 128 -14.15 -30.31 -2.07
C TYR A 128 -15.07 -29.30 -1.39
N SER A 129 -14.49 -28.37 -0.62
CA SER A 129 -15.20 -27.44 0.26
C SER A 129 -15.18 -26.03 -0.30
N ARG A 130 -16.17 -25.21 0.06
CA ARG A 130 -16.40 -23.89 -0.52
C ARG A 130 -16.54 -22.83 0.55
N LEU A 131 -15.83 -21.71 0.41
CA LEU A 131 -16.03 -20.47 1.16
C LEU A 131 -16.58 -19.40 0.22
N THR A 132 -17.83 -18.98 0.43
CA THR A 132 -18.51 -18.07 -0.49
C THR A 132 -19.25 -16.94 0.19
N GLU A 133 -19.28 -15.76 -0.43
CA GLU A 133 -20.01 -14.60 0.09
C GLU A 133 -19.59 -14.18 1.52
N CYS A 134 -18.41 -14.55 2.00
CA CYS A 134 -17.94 -14.14 3.32
C CYS A 134 -17.25 -12.77 3.25
N VAL A 135 -17.22 -12.08 4.38
CA VAL A 135 -16.58 -10.77 4.55
C VAL A 135 -15.49 -10.87 5.61
N ILE A 136 -14.31 -10.34 5.30
CA ILE A 136 -13.28 -9.99 6.28
C ILE A 136 -12.99 -8.50 6.11
N ASP A 137 -13.42 -7.69 7.07
CA ASP A 137 -13.30 -6.23 7.05
C ASP A 137 -12.51 -5.73 8.25
N ASN A 138 -11.30 -5.22 7.99
CA ASN A 138 -10.39 -4.64 8.99
C ASN A 138 -10.13 -5.55 10.22
N PHE A 139 -10.13 -6.87 10.04
CA PHE A 139 -9.93 -7.86 11.10
C PHE A 139 -8.43 -8.14 11.39
N SER A 140 -7.64 -7.08 11.56
CA SER A 140 -6.18 -7.15 11.70
C SER A 140 -5.77 -7.26 13.17
N ASN A 141 -4.70 -8.02 13.45
CA ASN A 141 -4.05 -8.01 14.76
C ASN A 141 -3.67 -6.57 15.18
N PRO A 142 -3.94 -6.14 16.43
CA PRO A 142 -3.63 -4.78 16.90
C PRO A 142 -2.12 -4.48 16.97
N GLN A 143 -1.26 -5.49 16.91
CA GLN A 143 0.19 -5.33 16.74
C GLN A 143 0.54 -5.50 15.25
N ARG A 144 1.08 -4.45 14.63
CA ARG A 144 1.44 -4.44 13.21
C ARG A 144 2.44 -5.53 12.81
N ASP A 145 3.39 -5.83 13.68
CA ASP A 145 4.48 -6.78 13.48
C ASP A 145 4.12 -8.22 13.85
N GLU A 146 2.96 -8.45 14.47
CA GLU A 146 2.45 -9.80 14.71
C GLU A 146 1.91 -10.40 13.42
N GLN A 147 2.41 -11.58 13.08
CA GLN A 147 2.08 -12.27 11.85
C GLN A 147 0.78 -13.06 11.99
N ASP A 148 -0.13 -12.87 11.04
CA ASP A 148 -1.25 -13.77 10.79
C ASP A 148 -1.59 -13.85 9.29
N TYR A 149 -2.43 -14.81 8.94
CA TYR A 149 -3.09 -14.91 7.65
C TYR A 149 -4.58 -14.70 7.83
N TRP A 150 -5.25 -14.11 6.84
CA TRP A 150 -6.71 -14.06 6.89
C TRP A 150 -7.32 -15.36 6.39
N ILE A 151 -6.81 -15.91 5.29
CA ILE A 151 -7.29 -17.19 4.78
C ILE A 151 -6.09 -18.08 4.44
N ALA A 152 -6.05 -19.27 5.03
CA ALA A 152 -5.13 -20.33 4.61
C ALA A 152 -5.90 -21.52 4.05
N ILE A 153 -5.64 -21.85 2.79
CA ILE A 153 -6.25 -22.97 2.10
C ILE A 153 -5.27 -24.14 2.00
N TYR A 154 -5.76 -25.34 2.31
CA TYR A 154 -5.05 -26.62 2.32
C TYR A 154 -5.95 -27.69 1.67
N GLY A 155 -5.47 -28.92 1.53
CA GLY A 155 -6.22 -30.02 0.92
C GLY A 155 -6.38 -29.86 -0.59
N LYS A 156 -7.46 -30.41 -1.18
CA LYS A 156 -7.70 -30.42 -2.62
C LYS A 156 -9.14 -30.06 -2.99
N ASN A 157 -9.30 -29.51 -4.19
CA ASN A 157 -10.56 -29.20 -4.86
C ASN A 157 -11.46 -28.23 -4.11
N ASN A 158 -10.88 -27.41 -3.22
CA ASN A 158 -11.59 -26.34 -2.53
C ASN A 158 -11.80 -25.11 -3.42
N ARG A 159 -12.83 -24.33 -3.11
CA ARG A 159 -13.19 -23.11 -3.82
C ARG A 159 -13.38 -21.93 -2.86
N ILE A 160 -12.79 -20.78 -3.19
CA ILE A 160 -12.97 -19.51 -2.47
C ILE A 160 -13.54 -18.53 -3.48
N ASP A 161 -14.82 -18.17 -3.36
CA ASP A 161 -15.47 -17.33 -4.35
C ASP A 161 -16.46 -16.29 -3.83
N HIS A 162 -16.63 -15.19 -4.57
CA HIS A 162 -17.56 -14.10 -4.22
C HIS A 162 -17.34 -13.50 -2.81
N ASN A 163 -16.12 -13.58 -2.25
CA ASN A 163 -15.84 -13.01 -0.92
C ASN A 163 -15.46 -11.52 -1.00
N HIS A 164 -15.67 -10.78 0.08
CA HIS A 164 -15.16 -9.42 0.29
C HIS A 164 -14.04 -9.46 1.32
N ILE A 165 -12.81 -9.13 0.91
CA ILE A 165 -11.63 -9.24 1.77
C ILE A 165 -10.87 -7.91 1.71
N SER A 166 -10.91 -7.09 2.76
CA SER A 166 -10.37 -5.73 2.70
C SER A 166 -9.83 -5.23 4.04
N GLY A 167 -8.71 -4.49 4.02
CA GLY A 167 -8.20 -3.75 5.17
C GLY A 167 -7.21 -4.50 6.08
N LYS A 168 -6.43 -5.47 5.58
CA LYS A 168 -5.37 -6.12 6.37
C LYS A 168 -4.21 -5.14 6.57
N ARG A 169 -3.74 -5.00 7.82
CA ARG A 169 -2.80 -3.93 8.22
C ARG A 169 -1.57 -4.42 8.98
N ASN A 170 -1.55 -5.67 9.41
CA ASN A 170 -0.43 -6.31 10.10
C ASN A 170 0.35 -7.26 9.17
N LEU A 171 1.48 -7.76 9.66
CA LEU A 171 2.38 -8.68 8.98
C LEU A 171 1.65 -9.94 8.51
N GLY A 172 2.03 -10.45 7.34
CA GLY A 172 1.57 -11.71 6.79
C GLY A 172 0.60 -11.54 5.61
N VAL A 173 0.68 -12.50 4.69
CA VAL A 173 -0.13 -12.52 3.46
C VAL A 173 -1.63 -12.58 3.77
N THR A 174 -2.48 -11.96 2.95
CA THR A 174 -3.93 -11.99 3.15
C THR A 174 -4.50 -13.40 2.92
N LEU A 175 -4.20 -14.01 1.77
CA LEU A 175 -4.59 -15.39 1.42
C LEU A 175 -3.36 -16.22 1.05
N ILE A 176 -3.16 -17.37 1.71
CA ILE A 176 -2.11 -18.34 1.38
C ILE A 176 -2.67 -19.70 0.96
N VAL A 177 -2.10 -20.29 -0.10
CA VAL A 177 -2.24 -21.72 -0.43
C VAL A 177 -1.07 -22.49 0.15
N GLY A 178 -1.35 -23.33 1.14
CA GLY A 178 -0.35 -24.17 1.81
C GLY A 178 -0.07 -25.46 1.05
N LEU A 179 1.21 -25.81 0.91
CA LEU A 179 1.70 -27.02 0.20
C LEU A 179 2.59 -27.90 1.10
N ASP A 180 2.49 -27.69 2.41
CA ASP A 180 3.32 -28.31 3.44
C ASP A 180 3.14 -29.84 3.52
N THR A 181 2.00 -30.35 3.06
CA THR A 181 1.72 -31.80 2.96
C THR A 181 1.40 -32.23 1.53
N GLU A 182 1.70 -33.49 1.16
CA GLU A 182 1.31 -34.06 -0.15
C GLU A 182 -0.20 -34.00 -0.40
N ALA A 183 -1.00 -34.09 0.68
CA ALA A 183 -2.44 -33.97 0.63
C ALA A 183 -2.92 -32.57 0.20
N SER A 184 -2.06 -31.54 0.25
CA SER A 184 -2.37 -30.17 -0.19
C SER A 184 -1.70 -29.76 -1.51
N ARG A 185 -0.94 -30.68 -2.14
CA ARG A 185 -0.32 -30.49 -3.47
C ARG A 185 -1.23 -31.01 -4.57
N GLU A 186 -1.01 -30.57 -5.81
CA GLU A 186 -1.87 -30.85 -6.96
C GLU A 186 -3.34 -30.63 -6.55
N ASN A 187 -3.59 -29.47 -5.96
CA ASN A 187 -4.80 -29.20 -5.21
C ASN A 187 -5.97 -28.85 -6.11
N TYR A 188 -5.75 -28.29 -7.31
CA TYR A 188 -6.84 -27.85 -8.18
C TYR A 188 -7.81 -26.89 -7.48
N HIS A 189 -7.30 -26.07 -6.56
CA HIS A 189 -8.10 -25.04 -5.90
C HIS A 189 -8.59 -24.00 -6.91
N GLN A 190 -9.78 -23.45 -6.64
CA GLN A 190 -10.34 -22.34 -7.41
C GLN A 190 -10.51 -21.13 -6.50
N ILE A 191 -9.93 -20.00 -6.90
CA ILE A 191 -10.06 -18.71 -6.22
C ILE A 191 -10.66 -17.74 -7.24
N ASP A 192 -11.95 -17.45 -7.16
CA ASP A 192 -12.65 -16.73 -8.22
C ASP A 192 -13.71 -15.72 -7.77
N HIS A 193 -13.92 -14.65 -8.56
CA HIS A 193 -14.92 -13.61 -8.27
C HIS A 193 -14.79 -12.94 -6.90
N ASN A 194 -13.63 -12.98 -6.26
CA ASN A 194 -13.42 -12.31 -4.98
C ASN A 194 -13.09 -10.82 -5.20
N TYR A 195 -13.56 -9.99 -4.27
CA TYR A 195 -13.13 -8.60 -4.14
C TYR A 195 -12.03 -8.52 -3.07
N PHE A 196 -10.79 -8.41 -3.53
CA PHE A 196 -9.65 -8.05 -2.68
C PHE A 196 -9.57 -6.53 -2.62
N GLY A 197 -10.14 -5.96 -1.57
CA GLY A 197 -10.20 -4.52 -1.36
C GLY A 197 -8.86 -3.90 -0.94
N PRO A 198 -8.85 -2.59 -0.66
CA PRO A 198 -7.64 -1.86 -0.32
C PRO A 198 -6.83 -2.51 0.81
N ARG A 199 -5.54 -2.72 0.54
CA ARG A 199 -4.52 -3.08 1.53
C ARG A 199 -3.48 -1.97 1.55
N PRO A 200 -3.34 -1.20 2.65
CA PRO A 200 -2.40 -0.10 2.71
C PRO A 200 -0.95 -0.59 2.70
N THR A 201 -0.01 0.27 2.32
CA THR A 201 1.43 0.01 2.40
C THR A 201 1.81 -0.48 3.79
N PHE A 202 2.44 -1.64 3.86
CA PHE A 202 2.83 -2.24 5.14
C PHE A 202 4.10 -1.59 5.71
N GLY A 203 5.02 -1.17 4.83
CA GLY A 203 6.30 -0.57 5.20
C GLY A 203 7.42 -1.57 5.51
N ASN A 204 7.24 -2.82 5.11
CA ASN A 204 8.20 -3.92 5.22
C ASN A 204 7.80 -5.07 4.25
N ASN A 205 8.61 -6.11 4.14
CA ASN A 205 8.27 -7.38 3.48
C ASN A 205 7.15 -8.15 4.22
N GLY A 206 6.40 -8.99 3.51
CA GLY A 206 5.33 -9.83 4.07
C GLY A 206 3.94 -9.20 3.95
N GLY A 207 3.78 -8.31 2.97
CA GLY A 207 2.57 -7.53 2.71
C GLY A 207 1.66 -8.15 1.63
N GLU A 208 1.90 -9.38 1.18
CA GLU A 208 1.32 -9.90 -0.06
C GLU A 208 -0.21 -10.08 0.05
N THR A 209 -0.98 -9.79 -1.01
CA THR A 209 -2.42 -10.10 -0.98
C THR A 209 -2.66 -11.60 -1.16
N LEU A 210 -1.96 -12.24 -2.08
CA LEU A 210 -2.13 -13.67 -2.37
C LEU A 210 -0.78 -14.35 -2.53
N ARG A 211 -0.60 -15.51 -1.90
CA ARG A 211 0.60 -16.34 -2.06
C ARG A 211 0.24 -17.80 -2.32
N ILE A 212 0.85 -18.42 -3.32
CA ILE A 212 0.61 -19.84 -3.65
C ILE A 212 1.89 -20.65 -3.44
N GLY A 213 1.99 -21.34 -2.31
CA GLY A 213 3.18 -22.07 -1.90
C GLY A 213 4.23 -21.22 -1.16
N THR A 214 5.41 -21.80 -0.97
CA THR A 214 6.58 -21.18 -0.31
C THR A 214 7.85 -21.64 -1.03
N SER A 215 9.00 -21.04 -0.71
CA SER A 215 10.28 -21.46 -1.30
C SER A 215 10.63 -22.93 -1.02
N HIS A 216 10.18 -23.49 0.10
CA HIS A 216 10.43 -24.91 0.45
C HIS A 216 9.68 -25.90 -0.44
N HIS A 217 8.54 -25.48 -1.01
CA HIS A 217 7.66 -26.30 -1.85
C HIS A 217 7.52 -25.74 -3.26
N ALA A 218 8.48 -24.91 -3.68
CA ALA A 218 8.41 -24.17 -4.93
C ALA A 218 8.34 -25.04 -6.19
N LEU A 219 8.91 -26.24 -6.14
CA LEU A 219 8.93 -27.17 -7.27
C LEU A 219 7.73 -28.12 -7.29
N GLU A 220 6.89 -28.07 -6.26
CA GLU A 220 5.68 -28.88 -6.19
C GLU A 220 4.59 -28.30 -7.09
N ASN A 221 3.86 -29.17 -7.77
CA ASN A 221 2.67 -28.77 -8.52
C ASN A 221 1.56 -28.38 -7.55
N SER A 222 0.98 -27.20 -7.75
CA SER A 222 -0.20 -26.74 -7.01
C SER A 222 -1.46 -26.85 -7.87
N ASN A 223 -1.38 -26.49 -9.17
CA ASN A 223 -2.53 -26.49 -10.09
C ASN A 223 -3.68 -25.58 -9.66
N THR A 224 -3.39 -24.55 -8.86
CA THR A 224 -4.40 -23.59 -8.42
C THR A 224 -4.81 -22.69 -9.57
N LEU A 225 -6.12 -22.48 -9.72
CA LEU A 225 -6.73 -21.53 -10.64
C LEU A 225 -7.17 -20.29 -9.86
N VAL A 226 -6.64 -19.13 -10.26
CA VAL A 226 -7.02 -17.82 -9.74
C VAL A 226 -7.63 -17.02 -10.88
N GLU A 227 -8.96 -16.92 -10.92
CA GLU A 227 -9.64 -16.28 -12.04
C GLU A 227 -10.70 -15.25 -11.67
N SER A 228 -10.85 -14.21 -12.49
CA SER A 228 -11.93 -13.23 -12.34
C SER A 228 -12.02 -12.57 -10.95
N ASN A 229 -10.88 -12.37 -10.27
CA ASN A 229 -10.82 -11.61 -9.01
C ASN A 229 -10.46 -10.14 -9.27
N TYR A 230 -11.00 -9.25 -8.44
CA TYR A 230 -10.71 -7.81 -8.49
C TYR A 230 -9.82 -7.40 -7.33
N PHE A 231 -8.61 -6.96 -7.64
CA PHE A 231 -7.64 -6.41 -6.70
C PHE A 231 -7.72 -4.88 -6.76
N ASP A 232 -8.34 -4.27 -5.74
CA ASP A 232 -8.51 -2.83 -5.61
C ASP A 232 -7.45 -2.28 -4.65
N ARG A 233 -6.44 -1.55 -5.17
CA ARG A 233 -5.42 -0.85 -4.36
C ARG A 233 -4.78 -1.75 -3.30
N CYS A 234 -4.43 -2.97 -3.71
CA CYS A 234 -3.65 -3.92 -2.93
C CYS A 234 -2.18 -3.48 -2.89
N ASN A 235 -1.84 -2.60 -1.97
CA ASN A 235 -0.57 -1.86 -1.93
C ASN A 235 0.36 -2.33 -0.80
N GLY A 236 0.10 -3.50 -0.21
CA GLY A 236 0.80 -3.97 1.00
C GLY A 236 2.32 -3.98 0.84
N GLU A 237 2.80 -4.48 -0.29
CA GLU A 237 4.22 -4.54 -0.66
C GLU A 237 4.37 -4.73 -2.18
N HIS A 238 5.61 -4.98 -2.63
CA HIS A 238 5.95 -5.23 -4.03
C HIS A 238 5.18 -6.38 -4.68
N GLU A 239 4.93 -7.49 -3.98
CA GLU A 239 4.21 -8.65 -4.51
C GLU A 239 2.72 -8.60 -4.13
N ILE A 240 1.86 -8.19 -5.06
CA ILE A 240 0.39 -8.31 -4.88
C ILE A 240 0.05 -9.80 -4.84
N ILE A 241 0.57 -10.53 -5.84
CA ILE A 241 0.52 -11.98 -5.92
C ILE A 241 1.96 -12.49 -5.93
N SER A 242 2.26 -13.40 -5.02
CA SER A 242 3.53 -14.14 -4.95
C SER A 242 3.30 -15.61 -5.29
N ASN A 243 3.51 -15.99 -6.55
CA ASN A 243 3.45 -17.39 -6.97
C ASN A 243 4.75 -18.11 -6.59
N LYS A 244 4.66 -19.13 -5.74
CA LYS A 244 5.79 -19.91 -5.22
C LYS A 244 5.53 -21.41 -5.34
N SER A 245 5.03 -21.85 -6.49
CA SER A 245 4.73 -23.25 -6.83
C SER A 245 4.47 -23.42 -8.33
N CYS A 246 4.40 -24.67 -8.81
CA CYS A 246 4.28 -24.98 -10.23
C CYS A 246 2.83 -25.09 -10.72
N LYS A 247 2.64 -24.85 -12.03
CA LYS A 247 1.40 -25.13 -12.81
C LYS A 247 0.16 -24.36 -12.39
N ASN A 248 0.32 -23.20 -11.76
CA ASN A 248 -0.81 -22.33 -11.43
C ASN A 248 -1.26 -21.52 -12.64
N THR A 249 -2.52 -21.09 -12.62
CA THR A 249 -3.11 -20.25 -13.66
C THR A 249 -3.74 -19.00 -13.06
N PHE A 250 -3.36 -17.83 -13.56
CA PHE A 250 -3.94 -16.53 -13.22
C PHE A 250 -4.64 -15.96 -14.44
N LYS A 251 -5.97 -15.88 -14.41
CA LYS A 251 -6.75 -15.56 -15.62
C LYS A 251 -7.85 -14.54 -15.38
N TYR A 252 -7.99 -13.54 -16.24
CA TYR A 252 -9.09 -12.56 -16.18
C TYR A 252 -9.23 -11.77 -14.87
N ASN A 253 -8.15 -11.68 -14.07
CA ASN A 253 -8.14 -10.85 -12.89
C ASN A 253 -7.92 -9.38 -13.28
N THR A 254 -8.39 -8.46 -12.45
CA THR A 254 -8.15 -7.01 -12.62
C THR A 254 -7.38 -6.46 -11.43
N PHE A 255 -6.30 -5.74 -11.72
CA PHE A 255 -5.47 -5.02 -10.75
C PHE A 255 -5.67 -3.52 -10.97
N PHE A 256 -6.43 -2.89 -10.07
CA PHE A 256 -6.78 -1.49 -10.15
C PHE A 256 -5.97 -0.68 -9.13
N GLU A 257 -5.09 0.18 -9.62
CA GLU A 257 -4.22 1.07 -8.84
C GLU A 257 -3.40 0.36 -7.75
N CYS A 258 -3.07 -0.91 -7.98
CA CYS A 258 -2.22 -1.70 -7.10
C CYS A 258 -0.75 -1.33 -7.30
N THR A 259 -0.10 -0.85 -6.24
CA THR A 259 1.35 -0.65 -6.23
C THR A 259 2.01 -1.98 -5.91
N GLY A 260 2.65 -2.60 -6.91
CA GLY A 260 3.16 -3.95 -6.83
C GLY A 260 2.92 -4.74 -8.12
N THR A 261 3.13 -6.06 -8.07
CA THR A 261 3.16 -6.93 -9.25
C THR A 261 2.47 -8.28 -9.01
N LEU A 262 2.07 -8.93 -10.10
CA LEU A 262 1.92 -10.38 -10.14
C LEU A 262 3.31 -10.96 -10.40
N THR A 263 3.92 -11.55 -9.36
CA THR A 263 5.26 -12.12 -9.45
C THR A 263 5.21 -13.65 -9.50
N MET A 264 5.86 -14.22 -10.52
CA MET A 264 6.20 -15.65 -10.61
C MET A 264 7.46 -15.93 -9.81
N ARG A 265 7.37 -15.81 -8.48
CA ARG A 265 8.51 -15.66 -7.59
C ARG A 265 9.36 -16.92 -7.52
N HIS A 266 8.71 -18.07 -7.43
CA HIS A 266 9.31 -19.40 -7.56
C HIS A 266 8.34 -20.35 -8.29
N GLY A 267 8.85 -21.52 -8.70
CA GLY A 267 8.06 -22.53 -9.39
C GLY A 267 7.91 -22.26 -10.89
N ASN A 268 7.54 -23.30 -11.62
CA ASN A 268 7.61 -23.36 -13.08
C ASN A 268 6.23 -23.54 -13.71
N GLU A 269 6.13 -23.34 -15.03
CA GLU A 269 4.92 -23.66 -15.80
C GLU A 269 3.68 -22.86 -15.37
N THR A 270 3.86 -21.62 -14.89
CA THR A 270 2.75 -20.73 -14.54
C THR A 270 2.15 -20.09 -15.79
N MET A 271 0.82 -20.03 -15.86
CA MET A 271 0.07 -19.35 -16.92
C MET A 271 -0.53 -18.04 -16.39
N VAL A 272 -0.23 -16.92 -17.04
CA VAL A 272 -0.85 -15.61 -16.79
C VAL A 272 -1.53 -15.15 -18.06
N ASP A 273 -2.86 -15.26 -18.10
CA ASP A 273 -3.64 -15.11 -19.34
C ASP A 273 -4.80 -14.10 -19.20
N GLY A 274 -4.83 -13.07 -20.05
CA GLY A 274 -6.00 -12.20 -20.16
C GLY A 274 -6.33 -11.35 -18.92
N ASN A 275 -5.34 -11.06 -18.07
CA ASN A 275 -5.51 -10.19 -16.90
C ASN A 275 -5.46 -8.71 -17.31
N MET A 276 -6.03 -7.83 -16.48
CA MET A 276 -6.05 -6.39 -16.69
C MET A 276 -5.30 -5.66 -15.58
N PHE A 277 -4.37 -4.78 -15.92
CA PHE A 277 -3.62 -3.95 -14.99
C PHE A 277 -3.87 -2.48 -15.31
N ILE A 278 -4.53 -1.76 -14.40
CA ILE A 278 -4.95 -0.37 -14.56
C ILE A 278 -4.22 0.46 -13.51
N GLY A 279 -3.16 1.16 -13.91
CA GLY A 279 -2.34 1.96 -12.98
C GLY A 279 -2.78 3.41 -12.83
N ASN A 280 -3.50 3.97 -13.82
CA ASN A 280 -3.90 5.40 -13.85
C ASN A 280 -2.75 6.40 -13.63
N GLY A 281 -1.51 6.02 -13.94
CA GLY A 281 -0.33 6.86 -13.71
C GLY A 281 0.10 6.93 -12.24
N LYS A 282 -0.55 6.18 -11.34
CA LYS A 282 -0.16 6.13 -9.92
C LYS A 282 1.27 5.57 -9.78
N PRO A 283 2.16 6.21 -8.99
CA PRO A 283 3.52 5.74 -8.76
C PRO A 283 3.59 4.27 -8.32
N SER A 284 4.63 3.57 -8.74
CA SER A 284 4.93 2.18 -8.32
C SER A 284 3.87 1.13 -8.71
N THR A 285 2.91 1.46 -9.58
CA THR A 285 2.00 0.48 -10.18
C THR A 285 2.75 -0.39 -11.18
N GLY A 286 2.69 -1.71 -11.00
CA GLY A 286 3.42 -2.69 -11.80
C GLY A 286 2.50 -3.70 -12.48
N GLY A 287 3.10 -4.54 -13.32
CA GLY A 287 2.38 -5.60 -14.04
C GLY A 287 2.90 -6.98 -13.65
N VAL A 288 3.49 -7.68 -14.63
CA VAL A 288 3.94 -9.07 -14.47
C VAL A 288 5.46 -9.15 -14.34
N ARG A 289 5.93 -9.92 -13.35
CA ARG A 289 7.36 -10.25 -13.15
C ARG A 289 7.62 -11.74 -13.35
N VAL A 290 8.45 -12.05 -14.34
CA VAL A 290 8.81 -13.41 -14.80
C VAL A 290 10.18 -13.80 -14.25
N ILE A 291 10.22 -14.98 -13.63
CA ILE A 291 11.40 -15.67 -13.07
C ILE A 291 11.17 -17.18 -13.32
N ASN A 292 12.22 -18.00 -13.26
CA ASN A 292 12.13 -19.46 -13.37
C ASN A 292 11.66 -19.94 -14.75
N GLU A 293 11.30 -21.22 -14.86
CA GLU A 293 11.20 -21.91 -16.14
C GLU A 293 9.76 -22.02 -16.68
N LYS A 294 9.63 -22.02 -18.01
CA LYS A 294 8.41 -22.35 -18.77
C LYS A 294 7.20 -21.50 -18.40
N GLN A 295 7.45 -20.25 -18.03
CA GLN A 295 6.39 -19.30 -17.71
C GLN A 295 5.69 -18.84 -18.98
N THR A 296 4.37 -18.66 -18.92
CA THR A 296 3.58 -18.14 -20.04
C THR A 296 2.80 -16.89 -19.62
N VAL A 297 2.99 -15.79 -20.36
CA VAL A 297 2.32 -14.49 -20.14
C VAL A 297 1.64 -14.07 -21.44
N ILE A 298 0.33 -14.24 -21.53
CA ILE A 298 -0.41 -14.02 -22.77
C ILE A 298 -1.67 -13.17 -22.63
N ASN A 299 -2.02 -12.41 -23.67
CA ASN A 299 -3.28 -11.66 -23.77
C ASN A 299 -3.53 -10.63 -22.66
N ASN A 300 -2.54 -10.28 -21.84
CA ASN A 300 -2.73 -9.36 -20.72
C ASN A 300 -2.76 -7.91 -21.21
N TYR A 301 -3.63 -7.11 -20.61
CA TYR A 301 -3.83 -5.70 -20.92
C TYR A 301 -3.27 -4.83 -19.78
N HIS A 302 -2.34 -3.93 -20.10
CA HIS A 302 -1.68 -3.04 -19.16
C HIS A 302 -1.88 -1.58 -19.59
N ILE A 303 -2.32 -0.72 -18.67
CA ILE A 303 -2.48 0.70 -18.93
C ILE A 303 -2.02 1.57 -17.76
N GLY A 304 -1.20 2.59 -18.05
CA GLY A 304 -0.84 3.62 -17.08
C GLY A 304 0.00 3.13 -15.91
N LEU A 305 0.88 2.15 -16.13
CA LEU A 305 1.75 1.57 -15.09
C LEU A 305 3.10 2.29 -15.04
N THR A 306 3.52 2.75 -13.87
CA THR A 306 4.69 3.64 -13.70
C THR A 306 5.84 3.05 -12.89
N GLY A 307 5.65 1.87 -12.29
CA GLY A 307 6.70 1.21 -11.52
C GLY A 307 7.94 0.91 -12.37
N TYR A 308 9.11 0.84 -11.74
CA TYR A 308 10.40 0.61 -12.38
C TYR A 308 11.13 -0.58 -11.73
N ARG A 309 12.26 -0.99 -12.31
CA ARG A 309 13.07 -2.13 -11.84
C ARG A 309 12.20 -3.39 -11.72
N PHE A 310 12.08 -3.95 -10.53
CA PHE A 310 11.28 -5.13 -10.27
C PHE A 310 9.76 -4.87 -10.33
N ARG A 311 9.33 -3.60 -10.43
CA ARG A 311 7.92 -3.15 -10.51
C ARG A 311 7.53 -2.66 -11.89
N GLY A 312 8.33 -2.94 -12.92
CA GLY A 312 7.99 -2.59 -14.29
C GLY A 312 6.60 -3.08 -14.69
N ALA A 313 6.03 -2.47 -15.73
CA ALA A 313 4.82 -2.97 -16.37
C ALA A 313 5.01 -4.42 -16.87
N PHE A 314 6.22 -4.74 -17.31
CA PHE A 314 6.69 -6.10 -17.50
C PHE A 314 8.16 -6.21 -17.09
N VAL A 315 8.50 -7.29 -16.39
CA VAL A 315 9.84 -7.56 -15.90
C VAL A 315 10.22 -9.00 -16.21
N MET A 316 11.34 -9.19 -16.91
CA MET A 316 12.00 -10.48 -17.08
C MET A 316 13.34 -10.42 -16.35
N MET A 317 13.51 -11.23 -15.29
CA MET A 317 14.67 -11.14 -14.41
C MET A 317 15.87 -11.95 -14.90
N ASN A 318 17.07 -11.53 -14.48
CA ASN A 318 18.23 -12.42 -14.43
C ASN A 318 18.09 -13.43 -13.27
N GLY A 319 18.68 -14.61 -13.45
CA GLY A 319 18.78 -15.64 -12.42
C GLY A 319 20.17 -15.76 -11.81
N VAL A 320 20.26 -16.55 -10.74
CA VAL A 320 21.51 -16.99 -10.12
C VAL A 320 21.93 -18.32 -10.75
N PRO A 321 23.17 -18.45 -11.26
CA PRO A 321 23.66 -19.74 -11.75
C PRO A 321 23.60 -20.82 -10.66
N ASN A 322 23.08 -22.01 -10.98
CA ASN A 322 22.87 -23.10 -10.01
C ASN A 322 22.08 -22.65 -8.76
N SER A 323 21.07 -21.79 -8.97
CA SER A 323 20.28 -21.18 -7.90
C SER A 323 19.71 -22.22 -6.92
N PRO A 324 19.85 -22.02 -5.60
CA PRO A 324 19.03 -22.74 -4.64
C PRO A 324 17.54 -22.30 -4.75
N PRO A 325 16.58 -23.10 -4.24
CA PRO A 325 15.14 -22.84 -4.43
C PRO A 325 14.62 -21.51 -3.89
N ASN A 326 15.28 -20.93 -2.88
CA ASN A 326 14.89 -19.67 -2.24
C ASN A 326 15.53 -18.43 -2.89
N ARG A 327 16.38 -18.58 -3.91
CA ARG A 327 16.95 -17.47 -4.69
C ARG A 327 16.15 -17.26 -5.98
N TYR A 328 16.81 -16.91 -7.08
CA TYR A 328 16.18 -16.57 -8.36
C TYR A 328 16.66 -17.55 -9.43
N VAL A 329 15.80 -18.44 -9.91
CA VAL A 329 16.15 -19.36 -10.99
C VAL A 329 16.14 -18.61 -12.32
N GLN A 330 17.08 -18.95 -13.21
CA GLN A 330 17.18 -18.40 -14.55
C GLN A 330 15.84 -18.51 -15.29
N VAL A 331 15.49 -17.45 -16.02
CA VAL A 331 14.34 -17.49 -16.93
C VAL A 331 14.70 -18.37 -18.12
N THR A 332 13.97 -19.46 -18.30
CA THR A 332 14.20 -20.44 -19.38
C THR A 332 12.88 -20.81 -20.02
N ASP A 333 12.83 -20.89 -21.35
CA ASP A 333 11.63 -21.29 -22.11
C ASP A 333 10.38 -20.43 -21.82
N ALA A 334 10.56 -19.14 -21.50
CA ALA A 334 9.43 -18.25 -21.22
C ALA A 334 8.74 -17.78 -22.51
N VAL A 335 7.41 -17.71 -22.49
CA VAL A 335 6.58 -17.28 -23.61
C VAL A 335 5.78 -16.04 -23.23
N VAL A 336 6.03 -14.92 -23.90
CA VAL A 336 5.38 -13.63 -23.64
C VAL A 336 4.72 -13.13 -24.93
N LYS A 337 3.41 -13.33 -25.07
CA LYS A 337 2.72 -13.06 -26.34
C LYS A 337 1.39 -12.32 -26.26
N ASN A 338 1.06 -11.55 -27.30
CA ASN A 338 -0.26 -10.90 -27.42
C ASN A 338 -0.62 -9.97 -26.25
N ASN A 339 0.37 -9.48 -25.50
CA ASN A 339 0.13 -8.52 -24.43
C ASN A 339 0.06 -7.10 -24.98
N THR A 340 -0.73 -6.25 -24.34
CA THR A 340 -0.90 -4.85 -24.72
C THR A 340 -0.41 -3.95 -23.59
N PHE A 341 0.45 -3.00 -23.90
CA PHE A 341 1.02 -2.02 -22.97
C PHE A 341 0.73 -0.60 -23.48
N ILE A 342 -0.06 0.17 -22.73
CA ILE A 342 -0.52 1.51 -23.10
C ILE A 342 -0.07 2.50 -22.01
N ASN A 343 0.72 3.49 -22.36
CA ASN A 343 1.23 4.50 -21.43
C ASN A 343 1.86 3.84 -20.18
N CYS A 344 2.62 2.76 -20.41
CA CYS A 344 3.38 2.05 -19.40
C CYS A 344 4.85 2.49 -19.47
N ASP A 345 5.43 2.88 -18.35
CA ASP A 345 6.73 3.55 -18.36
C ASP A 345 7.92 2.61 -18.59
N ASN A 346 7.86 1.37 -18.11
CA ASN A 346 9.04 0.55 -17.90
C ASN A 346 8.80 -0.93 -18.28
N ILE A 347 9.50 -1.38 -19.31
CA ILE A 347 9.67 -2.78 -19.71
C ILE A 347 11.12 -3.16 -19.43
N GLN A 348 11.35 -4.12 -18.53
CA GLN A 348 12.66 -4.36 -17.94
C GLN A 348 13.14 -5.78 -18.28
N LEU A 349 14.24 -5.90 -19.02
CA LEU A 349 14.80 -7.17 -19.48
C LEU A 349 16.13 -7.44 -18.79
N CYS A 350 16.34 -8.67 -18.33
CA CYS A 350 17.49 -9.07 -17.52
C CYS A 350 17.56 -8.31 -16.18
N ALA A 351 16.40 -7.88 -15.67
CA ALA A 351 16.32 -7.02 -14.49
C ALA A 351 16.99 -7.66 -13.27
N GLY A 352 17.74 -6.86 -12.52
CA GLY A 352 18.51 -7.32 -11.36
C GLY A 352 19.85 -7.97 -11.70
N SER A 353 20.32 -7.90 -12.96
CA SER A 353 21.66 -8.38 -13.31
C SER A 353 22.73 -7.75 -12.41
N ASP A 354 23.51 -8.61 -11.78
CA ASP A 354 24.65 -8.27 -10.94
C ASP A 354 25.61 -9.46 -10.86
N ALA A 355 26.63 -9.37 -10.00
CA ALA A 355 27.62 -10.44 -9.84
C ALA A 355 27.01 -11.79 -9.38
N GLU A 356 25.91 -11.76 -8.62
CA GLU A 356 25.21 -12.97 -8.18
C GLU A 356 24.18 -13.42 -9.23
N ARG A 357 23.34 -12.50 -9.68
CA ARG A 357 22.29 -12.70 -10.70
C ARG A 357 22.87 -12.54 -12.10
N SER A 358 23.78 -13.44 -12.46
CA SER A 358 24.56 -13.39 -13.71
C SER A 358 24.08 -14.36 -14.80
N ALA A 359 22.93 -15.01 -14.63
CA ALA A 359 22.34 -15.90 -15.63
C ALA A 359 21.22 -15.19 -16.42
N PRO A 360 21.48 -14.71 -17.65
CA PRO A 360 20.47 -14.05 -18.47
C PRO A 360 19.37 -15.01 -18.96
N PRO A 361 18.19 -14.51 -19.36
CA PRO A 361 17.13 -15.35 -19.92
C PRO A 361 17.59 -16.14 -21.16
N ILE A 362 17.13 -17.39 -21.28
CA ILE A 362 17.45 -18.28 -22.40
C ILE A 362 16.21 -18.94 -23.00
N ASN A 363 16.31 -19.35 -24.27
CA ASN A 363 15.26 -20.05 -25.03
C ASN A 363 13.86 -19.41 -24.93
N SER A 364 13.79 -18.10 -24.72
CA SER A 364 12.55 -17.41 -24.43
C SER A 364 12.06 -16.60 -25.64
N GLU A 365 10.78 -16.23 -25.66
CA GLU A 365 10.17 -15.51 -26.78
C GLU A 365 9.29 -14.36 -26.28
N ILE A 366 9.46 -13.20 -26.90
CA ILE A 366 8.58 -12.03 -26.77
C ILE A 366 8.02 -11.73 -28.16
N ALA A 367 6.75 -12.08 -28.40
CA ALA A 367 6.15 -11.95 -29.72
C ALA A 367 4.73 -11.38 -29.74
N ASP A 368 4.33 -10.75 -30.83
CA ASP A 368 2.96 -10.27 -31.04
C ASP A 368 2.47 -9.32 -29.92
N ASN A 369 3.36 -8.62 -29.22
CA ASN A 369 2.96 -7.65 -28.19
C ASN A 369 2.80 -6.25 -28.79
N ILE A 370 1.91 -5.44 -28.21
CA ILE A 370 1.70 -4.04 -28.60
C ILE A 370 2.26 -3.12 -27.52
N PHE A 371 3.13 -2.20 -27.91
CA PHE A 371 3.69 -1.17 -27.05
C PHE A 371 3.29 0.21 -27.58
N TYR A 372 2.56 0.97 -26.78
CA TYR A 372 2.14 2.32 -27.11
C TYR A 372 2.36 3.25 -25.93
N HIS A 373 2.90 4.45 -26.21
CA HIS A 373 3.03 5.49 -25.21
C HIS A 373 2.92 6.86 -25.88
N GLU A 374 2.08 7.74 -25.32
CA GLU A 374 1.78 9.06 -25.91
C GLU A 374 3.00 9.98 -25.96
N SER A 375 3.76 10.08 -24.88
CA SER A 375 4.87 11.04 -24.75
C SER A 375 6.27 10.41 -24.65
N LYS A 376 6.42 9.28 -23.95
CA LYS A 376 7.71 8.63 -23.71
C LYS A 376 8.15 7.77 -24.89
N SER A 377 9.41 7.91 -25.32
CA SER A 377 9.99 7.09 -26.39
C SER A 377 10.73 5.86 -25.85
N ASN A 378 11.42 5.98 -24.73
CA ASN A 378 12.29 4.95 -24.16
C ASN A 378 11.57 4.10 -23.10
N LEU A 379 10.93 3.00 -23.53
CA LEU A 379 10.20 2.11 -22.62
C LEU A 379 11.04 0.92 -22.13
N PHE A 380 12.05 0.51 -22.90
CA PHE A 380 12.83 -0.69 -22.65
C PHE A 380 14.12 -0.35 -21.92
N THR A 381 14.41 -1.10 -20.85
CA THR A 381 15.73 -1.13 -20.20
C THR A 381 16.27 -2.55 -20.29
N VAL A 382 17.48 -2.69 -20.83
CA VAL A 382 18.20 -3.96 -20.96
C VAL A 382 19.42 -3.92 -20.06
N TYR A 383 19.49 -4.86 -19.10
CA TYR A 383 20.56 -4.89 -18.10
C TYR A 383 21.68 -5.88 -18.41
N ASP A 384 21.45 -6.82 -19.32
CA ASP A 384 22.39 -7.90 -19.65
C ASP A 384 22.14 -8.41 -21.08
N ASP A 385 22.85 -9.45 -21.50
CA ASP A 385 22.64 -10.11 -22.79
C ASP A 385 21.19 -10.63 -22.93
N ILE A 386 20.59 -10.30 -24.07
CA ILE A 386 19.23 -10.70 -24.46
C ILE A 386 19.24 -11.63 -25.67
N SER A 387 20.40 -12.17 -26.07
CA SER A 387 20.52 -13.10 -27.20
C SER A 387 19.70 -14.38 -27.04
N GLY A 388 19.43 -14.78 -25.79
CA GLY A 388 18.55 -15.89 -25.44
C GLY A 388 17.04 -15.61 -25.57
N VAL A 389 16.65 -14.39 -25.95
CA VAL A 389 15.26 -13.98 -26.15
C VAL A 389 15.00 -13.68 -27.62
N THR A 390 14.09 -14.43 -28.22
CA THR A 390 13.63 -14.18 -29.59
C THR A 390 12.52 -13.12 -29.58
N PHE A 391 12.70 -12.05 -30.37
CA PHE A 391 11.69 -11.02 -30.59
C PHE A 391 11.05 -11.21 -31.96
N LYS A 392 9.72 -11.25 -32.02
CA LYS A 392 9.01 -11.52 -33.27
C LYS A 392 7.67 -10.76 -33.35
N ASP A 393 7.42 -10.10 -34.47
CA ASP A 393 6.11 -9.51 -34.80
C ASP A 393 5.50 -8.60 -33.71
N ASN A 394 6.32 -8.01 -32.84
CA ASN A 394 5.85 -7.02 -31.87
C ASN A 394 5.55 -5.71 -32.59
N ILE A 395 4.56 -4.96 -32.13
CA ILE A 395 4.20 -3.66 -32.69
C ILE A 395 4.50 -2.56 -31.68
N SER A 396 5.12 -1.48 -32.12
CA SER A 396 5.39 -0.31 -31.31
C SER A 396 4.85 0.97 -31.96
N GLY A 397 4.42 1.93 -31.14
CA GLY A 397 4.10 3.29 -31.59
C GLY A 397 5.27 3.96 -32.32
N LEU A 398 4.96 4.89 -33.23
CA LEU A 398 5.93 5.56 -34.10
C LEU A 398 7.10 6.20 -33.34
N ASN A 399 6.82 6.80 -32.18
CA ASN A 399 7.78 7.50 -31.33
C ASN A 399 8.69 6.61 -30.48
N ILE A 400 8.36 5.32 -30.31
CA ILE A 400 9.08 4.45 -29.37
C ILE A 400 10.47 4.11 -29.90
N GLU A 401 11.48 4.12 -29.05
CA GLU A 401 12.82 3.65 -29.36
C GLU A 401 13.10 2.42 -28.49
N THR A 402 13.16 1.24 -29.11
CA THR A 402 13.28 -0.03 -28.36
C THR A 402 14.72 -0.34 -27.99
N GLY A 403 15.70 0.12 -28.77
CA GLY A 403 17.10 -0.31 -28.64
C GLY A 403 17.35 -1.78 -28.99
N ILE A 404 16.33 -2.51 -29.46
CA ILE A 404 16.40 -3.94 -29.83
C ILE A 404 16.44 -4.04 -31.35
N SER A 405 17.38 -4.82 -31.88
CA SER A 405 17.76 -4.79 -33.30
C SER A 405 16.68 -5.28 -34.27
N ASN A 406 15.87 -6.27 -33.90
CA ASN A 406 14.88 -6.92 -34.77
C ASN A 406 13.62 -7.33 -33.99
N GLY A 407 12.57 -7.73 -34.71
CA GLY A 407 11.34 -8.29 -34.10
C GLY A 407 10.28 -7.27 -33.70
N PHE A 408 10.43 -6.00 -34.12
CA PHE A 408 9.51 -4.90 -33.86
C PHE A 408 9.10 -4.20 -35.17
N GLY A 409 7.80 -4.18 -35.45
CA GLY A 409 7.16 -3.29 -36.41
C GLY A 409 6.75 -1.96 -35.78
N LYS A 410 6.59 -0.95 -36.63
CA LYS A 410 6.10 0.38 -36.26
C LYS A 410 4.68 0.58 -36.78
N ALA A 411 3.83 1.18 -35.96
CA ALA A 411 2.46 1.50 -36.35
C ALA A 411 2.03 2.88 -35.83
N ASP A 412 1.24 3.60 -36.63
CA ASP A 412 0.49 4.77 -36.19
C ASP A 412 -0.74 4.28 -35.42
N ILE A 413 -0.61 4.23 -34.08
CA ILE A 413 -1.62 3.65 -33.19
C ILE A 413 -2.52 4.75 -32.65
N LYS A 414 -3.83 4.52 -32.68
CA LYS A 414 -4.83 5.37 -32.02
C LYS A 414 -5.55 4.57 -30.95
N LEU A 415 -5.90 5.22 -29.86
CA LEU A 415 -6.71 4.60 -28.80
C LEU A 415 -8.20 4.87 -29.05
N VAL A 416 -9.00 3.82 -29.12
CA VAL A 416 -10.45 3.87 -29.33
C VAL A 416 -11.14 3.18 -28.17
N LYS A 417 -12.22 3.76 -27.63
CA LYS A 417 -13.00 3.09 -26.58
C LYS A 417 -13.81 1.94 -27.17
N ASN A 418 -13.71 0.76 -26.57
CA ASN A 418 -14.61 -0.35 -26.88
C ASN A 418 -15.98 -0.18 -26.20
N GLU A 419 -16.89 -1.13 -26.41
CA GLU A 419 -18.25 -1.13 -25.84
C GLU A 419 -18.26 -1.07 -24.30
N ALA A 420 -17.25 -1.64 -23.65
CA ALA A 420 -17.08 -1.61 -22.19
C ALA A 420 -16.35 -0.34 -21.69
N GLY A 421 -15.97 0.58 -22.59
CA GLY A 421 -15.33 1.85 -22.26
C GLY A 421 -13.80 1.80 -22.11
N TYR A 422 -13.15 0.65 -22.32
CA TYR A 422 -11.70 0.50 -22.26
C TYR A 422 -11.01 1.01 -23.53
N LEU A 423 -9.83 1.60 -23.39
CA LEU A 423 -9.04 2.12 -24.50
C LEU A 423 -8.31 0.98 -25.24
N ILE A 424 -8.64 0.76 -26.50
CA ILE A 424 -8.07 -0.30 -27.33
C ILE A 424 -7.18 0.32 -28.42
N PRO A 425 -5.95 -0.18 -28.63
CA PRO A 425 -5.08 0.31 -29.69
C PRO A 425 -5.57 -0.22 -31.04
N GLU A 426 -5.76 0.68 -32.00
CA GLU A 426 -6.14 0.37 -33.37
C GLU A 426 -5.14 0.98 -34.36
N SER A 427 -4.76 0.19 -35.38
CA SER A 427 -3.92 0.62 -36.51
C SER A 427 -4.01 -0.39 -37.64
N ASN A 428 -3.81 0.05 -38.88
CA ASN A 428 -3.64 -0.87 -40.03
C ASN A 428 -2.40 -1.77 -39.89
N GLY A 429 -1.43 -1.37 -39.06
CA GLY A 429 -0.22 -2.14 -38.78
C GLY A 429 -0.37 -3.17 -37.64
N ILE A 430 -1.53 -3.22 -36.97
CA ILE A 430 -1.81 -4.23 -35.94
C ILE A 430 -2.64 -5.35 -36.59
N PRO A 431 -2.08 -6.57 -36.78
CA PRO A 431 -2.74 -7.62 -37.56
C PRO A 431 -3.84 -8.39 -36.80
N TYR A 432 -4.04 -8.11 -35.51
CA TYR A 432 -5.01 -8.78 -34.66
C TYR A 432 -5.81 -7.79 -33.80
N LYS A 433 -7.05 -8.14 -33.45
CA LYS A 433 -7.88 -7.33 -32.57
C LYS A 433 -7.51 -7.60 -31.11
N VAL A 434 -7.24 -6.56 -30.33
CA VAL A 434 -7.12 -6.67 -28.87
C VAL A 434 -8.51 -6.90 -28.29
N VAL A 435 -8.69 -7.98 -27.55
CA VAL A 435 -9.96 -8.40 -26.96
C VAL A 435 -9.81 -8.50 -25.45
N ILE A 436 -10.66 -7.79 -24.72
CA ILE A 436 -10.84 -7.98 -23.29
C ILE A 436 -11.98 -8.98 -23.10
N SER A 437 -11.72 -10.05 -22.36
CA SER A 437 -12.68 -11.12 -22.10
C SER A 437 -13.93 -10.59 -21.39
N SER A 438 -15.12 -11.11 -21.73
CA SER A 438 -16.35 -10.83 -20.99
C SER A 438 -16.36 -11.41 -19.58
N ARG A 439 -15.37 -12.25 -19.23
CA ARG A 439 -15.13 -12.78 -17.88
C ARG A 439 -14.18 -11.91 -17.05
N ILE A 440 -13.72 -10.78 -17.56
CA ILE A 440 -12.82 -9.89 -16.82
C ILE A 440 -13.49 -9.45 -15.51
N ALA A 441 -12.72 -9.47 -14.42
CA ALA A 441 -13.19 -8.97 -13.14
C ALA A 441 -13.45 -7.46 -13.21
N THR A 442 -14.60 -7.02 -12.72
CA THR A 442 -14.90 -5.61 -12.43
C THR A 442 -15.24 -5.47 -10.95
N LYS A 443 -15.26 -4.22 -10.46
CA LYS A 443 -15.61 -3.97 -9.06
C LYS A 443 -17.07 -4.39 -8.77
N GLU A 444 -17.92 -4.35 -9.79
CA GLU A 444 -19.35 -4.66 -9.72
C GLU A 444 -19.65 -6.15 -9.75
N ASN A 445 -18.89 -6.94 -10.55
CA ASN A 445 -19.14 -8.37 -10.72
C ASN A 445 -18.36 -9.27 -9.74
N THR A 446 -17.61 -8.69 -8.81
CA THR A 446 -16.83 -9.41 -7.79
C THR A 446 -17.33 -9.14 -6.37
N GLY A 447 -16.98 -10.02 -5.44
CA GLY A 447 -17.44 -9.99 -4.06
C GLY A 447 -18.96 -10.16 -3.96
N ILE A 448 -19.57 -9.36 -3.09
CA ILE A 448 -21.00 -9.39 -2.78
C ILE A 448 -21.65 -8.02 -2.98
N SER A 449 -22.97 -8.03 -3.23
CA SER A 449 -23.79 -6.83 -3.43
C SER A 449 -24.36 -6.26 -2.13
N TRP A 450 -24.50 -7.10 -1.10
CA TRP A 450 -25.10 -6.72 0.19
C TRP A 450 -24.11 -6.12 1.19
N TYR A 451 -22.83 -6.00 0.81
CA TYR A 451 -21.79 -5.34 1.61
C TYR A 451 -21.06 -4.29 0.78
N SER A 452 -20.87 -3.10 1.34
CA SER A 452 -20.34 -1.97 0.60
C SER A 452 -18.88 -2.17 0.20
N LYS A 453 -18.52 -1.70 -1.00
CA LYS A 453 -17.13 -1.58 -1.49
C LYS A 453 -16.64 -0.11 -1.47
N SER A 454 -17.37 0.77 -0.79
CA SER A 454 -17.04 2.19 -0.66
C SER A 454 -15.85 2.41 0.27
N ASP A 455 -15.00 3.37 -0.06
CA ASP A 455 -14.01 3.86 0.88
C ASP A 455 -14.71 4.80 1.87
N ASN A 456 -14.71 4.42 3.15
CA ASN A 456 -15.29 5.24 4.22
C ASN A 456 -14.22 6.03 4.99
N ASN A 457 -13.01 6.16 4.42
CA ASN A 457 -11.94 6.94 5.03
C ASN A 457 -12.21 8.43 4.80
N MET A 458 -12.47 9.17 5.88
CA MET A 458 -12.59 10.63 5.84
C MET A 458 -11.22 11.26 5.58
N ALA A 459 -11.16 12.23 4.68
CA ALA A 459 -9.94 12.98 4.41
C ALA A 459 -9.71 14.06 5.48
N LEU A 460 -8.49 14.58 5.55
CA LEU A 460 -8.23 15.82 6.28
C LEU A 460 -8.97 16.98 5.58
N ASN A 461 -9.45 17.94 6.36
CA ASN A 461 -10.15 19.14 5.89
C ASN A 461 -11.46 18.88 5.13
N SER A 462 -12.13 17.74 5.33
CA SER A 462 -13.41 17.44 4.67
C SER A 462 -14.64 17.56 5.58
N GLY A 463 -14.43 17.80 6.88
CA GLY A 463 -15.48 17.95 7.88
C GLY A 463 -15.90 19.40 8.09
N THR A 464 -16.43 19.68 9.28
CA THR A 464 -16.92 21.01 9.65
C THR A 464 -15.82 21.87 10.30
N THR A 465 -15.92 23.18 10.13
CA THR A 465 -15.04 24.12 10.81
C THR A 465 -15.59 24.47 12.19
N ILE A 466 -14.80 24.24 13.24
CA ILE A 466 -15.14 24.51 14.63
C ILE A 466 -14.22 25.61 15.16
N LYS A 467 -14.79 26.78 15.45
CA LYS A 467 -14.04 27.91 16.01
C LYS A 467 -13.79 27.72 17.49
N VAL A 468 -12.57 27.99 17.94
CA VAL A 468 -12.18 27.79 19.34
C VAL A 468 -11.64 29.09 19.93
N ASN A 469 -12.19 29.49 21.07
CA ASN A 469 -11.67 30.64 21.81
C ASN A 469 -10.34 30.32 22.49
N PRO A 470 -9.42 31.29 22.60
CA PRO A 470 -8.18 31.13 23.35
C PRO A 470 -8.46 30.80 24.81
N GLY A 471 -7.59 30.01 25.43
CA GLY A 471 -7.75 29.64 26.83
C GLY A 471 -6.94 28.42 27.25
N LEU A 472 -7.16 28.03 28.50
CA LEU A 472 -6.58 26.82 29.08
C LEU A 472 -7.34 25.59 28.59
N ASN A 473 -6.65 24.67 27.92
CA ASN A 473 -7.16 23.39 27.41
C ASN A 473 -8.36 23.47 26.45
N THR A 474 -8.70 24.65 25.90
CA THR A 474 -9.84 24.78 24.99
C THR A 474 -9.68 23.92 23.73
N LEU A 475 -8.45 23.77 23.22
CA LEU A 475 -8.14 22.83 22.13
C LEU A 475 -8.28 21.37 22.54
N PHE A 476 -7.96 21.01 23.78
CA PHE A 476 -8.16 19.63 24.26
C PHE A 476 -9.64 19.31 24.35
N ASP A 477 -10.44 20.23 24.89
CA ASP A 477 -11.87 20.05 25.14
C ASP A 477 -12.67 19.95 23.83
N VAL A 478 -12.35 20.78 22.82
CA VAL A 478 -13.02 20.69 21.51
C VAL A 478 -12.72 19.37 20.81
N VAL A 479 -11.50 18.85 20.92
CA VAL A 479 -11.07 17.62 20.24
C VAL A 479 -11.83 16.41 20.77
N GLN A 480 -12.23 16.39 22.04
CA GLN A 480 -13.02 15.30 22.61
C GLN A 480 -14.38 15.11 21.92
N ASN A 481 -14.90 16.16 21.28
CA ASN A 481 -16.21 16.15 20.60
C ASN A 481 -16.08 16.40 19.09
N SER A 482 -14.87 16.34 18.54
CA SER A 482 -14.63 16.51 17.10
C SER A 482 -14.86 15.21 16.33
N GLU A 483 -15.23 15.34 15.07
CA GLU A 483 -15.46 14.23 14.14
C GLU A 483 -14.34 14.13 13.10
N ALA A 484 -14.29 12.99 12.42
CA ALA A 484 -13.30 12.73 11.38
C ALA A 484 -13.41 13.74 10.22
N GLY A 485 -12.31 14.45 9.95
CA GLY A 485 -12.18 15.44 8.89
C GLY A 485 -12.42 16.89 9.34
N ASP A 486 -12.86 17.13 10.58
CA ASP A 486 -13.10 18.48 11.10
C ASP A 486 -11.86 19.39 11.07
N ILE A 487 -12.13 20.70 11.07
CA ILE A 487 -11.13 21.76 11.05
C ILE A 487 -11.31 22.62 12.31
N ILE A 488 -10.35 22.56 13.21
CA ILE A 488 -10.29 23.37 14.42
C ILE A 488 -9.67 24.73 14.07
N GLU A 489 -10.49 25.78 14.01
CA GLU A 489 -10.07 27.14 13.66
C GLU A 489 -9.75 27.95 14.92
N LEU A 490 -8.49 28.36 15.06
CA LEU A 490 -7.97 29.17 16.15
C LEU A 490 -8.04 30.66 15.80
N SER A 491 -8.21 31.49 16.83
CA SER A 491 -8.22 32.94 16.73
C SER A 491 -6.81 33.49 16.43
N SER A 492 -6.70 34.25 15.35
CA SER A 492 -5.46 34.89 14.88
C SER A 492 -4.72 35.67 15.97
N GLY A 493 -3.41 35.45 16.08
CA GLY A 493 -2.53 36.18 17.00
C GLY A 493 -2.77 35.94 18.49
N THR A 494 -3.62 34.96 18.87
CA THR A 494 -3.94 34.66 20.28
C THR A 494 -3.20 33.43 20.83
N SER A 495 -3.14 33.32 22.16
CA SER A 495 -2.43 32.23 22.85
C SER A 495 -3.36 31.16 23.41
N TYR A 496 -2.97 29.89 23.25
CA TYR A 496 -3.63 28.70 23.76
C TYR A 496 -2.66 27.93 24.66
N TYR A 497 -3.16 27.45 25.81
CA TYR A 497 -2.35 26.79 26.82
C TYR A 497 -2.79 25.35 27.03
N LEU A 498 -1.90 24.39 26.82
CA LEU A 498 -2.18 22.97 26.96
C LEU A 498 -1.49 22.40 28.21
N THR A 499 -2.29 21.97 29.19
CA THR A 499 -1.78 21.16 30.32
C THR A 499 -2.04 19.67 30.12
N LYS A 500 -2.71 19.32 29.02
CA LYS A 500 -3.00 17.96 28.57
C LYS A 500 -2.50 17.78 27.14
N THR A 501 -1.95 16.60 26.84
CA THR A 501 -1.64 16.21 25.45
C THR A 501 -2.93 15.94 24.69
N ILE A 502 -3.03 16.46 23.47
CA ILE A 502 -4.17 16.25 22.58
C ILE A 502 -3.95 14.93 21.83
N ASN A 503 -4.84 13.96 22.03
CA ASN A 503 -4.80 12.69 21.31
C ASN A 503 -5.59 12.79 20.01
N ILE A 504 -4.93 12.59 18.88
CA ILE A 504 -5.52 12.60 17.54
C ILE A 504 -5.89 11.15 17.19
N LYS A 505 -7.20 10.84 17.27
CA LYS A 505 -7.76 9.49 17.06
C LYS A 505 -8.52 9.34 15.75
N HIS A 506 -8.60 10.41 14.97
CA HIS A 506 -9.21 10.49 13.65
C HIS A 506 -8.51 11.61 12.85
N PRO A 507 -8.72 11.70 11.53
CA PRO A 507 -8.20 12.82 10.74
C PRO A 507 -8.71 14.15 11.29
N LEU A 508 -7.80 15.05 11.68
CA LEU A 508 -8.16 16.34 12.25
C LEU A 508 -7.18 17.43 11.82
N SER A 509 -7.71 18.62 11.58
CA SER A 509 -6.92 19.76 11.11
C SER A 509 -6.99 20.92 12.11
N PHE A 510 -5.89 21.62 12.31
CA PHE A 510 -5.83 22.84 13.12
C PHE A 510 -5.30 23.97 12.25
N THR A 511 -6.06 25.06 12.17
CA THR A 511 -5.71 26.22 11.37
C THR A 511 -5.94 27.52 12.14
N THR A 512 -5.40 28.62 11.65
CA THR A 512 -5.68 29.96 12.19
C THR A 512 -6.57 30.74 11.23
N GLY A 513 -7.66 31.33 11.73
CA GLY A 513 -8.64 32.06 10.91
C GLY A 513 -8.19 33.45 10.39
N GLY A 514 -6.90 33.76 10.38
CA GLY A 514 -6.36 35.07 10.00
C GLY A 514 -4.88 35.04 9.62
N ASN A 515 -4.26 36.22 9.46
CA ASN A 515 -2.90 36.35 8.91
C ASN A 515 -1.78 36.13 9.93
N GLU A 516 -2.09 36.14 11.22
CA GLU A 516 -1.11 35.96 12.29
C GLU A 516 -1.28 34.60 12.96
N ASN A 517 -0.20 33.84 13.07
CA ASN A 517 -0.25 32.51 13.67
C ASN A 517 -0.78 32.55 15.12
N ALA A 518 -1.74 31.69 15.45
CA ALA A 518 -2.09 31.40 16.84
C ALA A 518 -0.91 30.73 17.57
N VAL A 519 -0.70 31.05 18.84
CA VAL A 519 0.45 30.57 19.63
C VAL A 519 0.00 29.47 20.60
N ILE A 520 0.65 28.31 20.55
CA ILE A 520 0.39 27.16 21.41
C ILE A 520 1.57 26.98 22.36
N PHE A 521 1.27 27.05 23.65
CA PHE A 521 2.15 26.65 24.74
C PHE A 521 1.66 25.32 25.32
N PHE A 522 2.56 24.46 25.78
CA PHE A 522 2.19 23.17 26.35
C PHE A 522 3.12 22.76 27.49
N GLU A 523 2.54 22.21 28.56
CA GLU A 523 3.22 21.85 29.83
C GLU A 523 3.45 20.33 29.99
N LYS A 524 3.01 19.53 29.03
CA LYS A 524 3.32 18.10 28.94
C LYS A 524 4.54 17.88 28.03
N MET A 525 5.12 16.68 28.06
CA MET A 525 6.22 16.33 27.15
C MET A 525 5.81 16.27 25.66
N ALA A 526 4.52 16.42 25.35
CA ALA A 526 4.00 16.49 23.99
C ALA A 526 2.74 17.36 23.93
N ALA A 527 2.60 18.17 22.88
CA ALA A 527 1.36 18.89 22.57
C ALA A 527 0.35 17.94 21.91
N PHE A 528 0.78 17.18 20.91
CA PHE A 528 -0.06 16.24 20.16
C PHE A 528 0.49 14.82 20.19
N GLU A 529 -0.41 13.85 20.27
CA GLU A 529 -0.13 12.42 20.07
C GLU A 529 -1.05 11.83 19.00
N ILE A 530 -0.48 11.39 17.88
CA ILE A 530 -1.21 10.69 16.81
C ILE A 530 -1.37 9.21 17.20
N GLN A 531 -2.61 8.74 17.26
CA GLN A 531 -2.96 7.35 17.61
C GLN A 531 -3.59 6.62 16.41
N ASN A 532 -3.97 5.35 16.57
CA ASN A 532 -4.69 4.61 15.53
C ASN A 532 -5.90 5.40 15.00
N ASN A 533 -6.12 5.32 13.69
CA ASN A 533 -7.06 6.12 12.89
C ASN A 533 -6.76 7.64 12.82
N GLY A 534 -5.79 8.15 13.59
CA GLY A 534 -5.40 9.55 13.59
C GLY A 534 -4.64 9.98 12.33
N SER A 535 -4.88 11.22 11.90
CA SER A 535 -4.04 11.95 10.95
C SER A 535 -4.14 13.44 11.29
N LEU A 536 -3.08 14.21 11.06
CA LEU A 536 -2.97 15.57 11.56
C LEU A 536 -2.56 16.54 10.46
N SER A 537 -3.32 17.62 10.31
CA SER A 537 -2.94 18.81 9.54
C SER A 537 -2.77 20.00 10.47
N LEU A 538 -1.65 20.71 10.37
CA LEU A 538 -1.36 21.93 11.12
C LEU A 538 -1.06 23.06 10.14
N GLU A 539 -1.78 24.17 10.26
CA GLU A 539 -1.61 25.32 9.38
C GLU A 539 -1.59 26.65 10.15
N GLY A 540 -0.58 27.48 9.90
CA GLY A 540 -0.57 28.84 10.46
C GLY A 540 -0.49 28.86 12.00
N LEU A 541 0.28 27.97 12.60
CA LEU A 541 0.41 27.85 14.06
C LEU A 541 1.84 28.15 14.52
N THR A 542 1.99 28.75 15.70
CA THR A 542 3.26 28.88 16.40
C THR A 542 3.30 27.98 17.62
N PHE A 543 4.27 27.07 17.70
CA PHE A 543 4.58 26.29 18.88
C PHE A 543 5.74 26.91 19.63
N ASP A 544 5.52 27.31 20.88
CA ASP A 544 6.54 27.89 21.74
C ASP A 544 6.81 26.97 22.94
N GLY A 545 8.01 26.37 22.94
CA GLY A 545 8.45 25.42 23.97
C GLY A 545 8.82 26.03 25.32
N ALA A 546 8.74 27.36 25.47
CA ALA A 546 9.17 28.05 26.69
C ALA A 546 8.41 27.65 27.97
N LYS A 547 7.21 27.09 27.84
CA LYS A 547 6.39 26.58 28.97
C LYS A 547 6.40 25.05 29.10
N SER A 548 7.18 24.36 28.28
CA SER A 548 7.32 22.91 28.35
C SER A 548 8.07 22.48 29.60
N PRO A 549 7.85 21.24 30.07
CA PRO A 549 8.46 20.81 31.32
C PRO A 549 9.97 20.68 31.12
N ASP A 550 10.74 21.02 32.16
CA ASP A 550 12.20 20.92 32.17
C ASP A 550 12.65 19.46 32.29
N TYR A 551 12.43 18.70 31.22
CA TYR A 551 12.80 17.30 31.07
C TYR A 551 13.32 17.04 29.67
N ALA A 552 14.32 16.16 29.59
CA ALA A 552 14.85 15.71 28.31
C ALA A 552 13.84 14.85 27.54
N GLY A 553 13.88 14.92 26.21
CA GLY A 553 13.09 14.04 25.35
C GLY A 553 11.66 14.51 25.06
N ASN A 554 11.36 15.79 25.35
CA ASN A 554 10.13 16.45 24.94
C ASN A 554 9.96 16.41 23.41
N SER A 555 8.71 16.57 22.96
CA SER A 555 8.33 16.63 21.56
C SER A 555 7.19 17.61 21.38
N VAL A 556 6.99 18.20 20.20
CA VAL A 556 5.72 18.92 19.93
C VAL A 556 4.66 17.91 19.50
N ILE A 557 5.01 17.08 18.54
CA ILE A 557 4.17 16.02 17.97
C ILE A 557 4.87 14.69 18.22
N ARG A 558 4.11 13.69 18.66
CA ARG A 558 4.57 12.32 18.67
C ARG A 558 3.53 11.37 18.13
N THR A 559 3.95 10.18 17.72
CA THR A 559 3.03 9.06 17.51
C THR A 559 2.76 8.33 18.83
N SER A 560 1.77 7.45 18.84
CA SER A 560 1.54 6.48 19.90
C SER A 560 2.85 5.77 20.29
N LYS A 561 3.03 5.50 21.58
CA LYS A 561 4.13 4.65 22.07
C LYS A 561 3.88 3.16 21.82
N ASN A 562 2.62 2.80 21.58
CA ASN A 562 2.18 1.46 21.23
C ASN A 562 2.07 1.33 19.71
N SER A 563 2.11 0.09 19.22
CA SER A 563 1.92 -0.25 17.80
C SER A 563 0.66 0.40 17.21
N MET A 564 0.78 0.86 15.96
CA MET A 564 -0.32 1.44 15.19
C MET A 564 -0.52 0.64 13.91
N ILE A 565 -1.72 0.08 13.72
CA ILE A 565 -2.08 -0.65 12.50
C ILE A 565 -2.60 0.29 11.40
N ASN A 566 -3.07 1.47 11.77
CA ASN A 566 -3.39 2.51 10.80
C ASN A 566 -2.13 3.28 10.45
N ASN A 567 -1.87 3.43 9.15
CA ASN A 567 -0.92 4.42 8.68
C ASN A 567 -1.52 5.81 8.93
N TYR A 568 -0.68 6.79 9.21
CA TYR A 568 -1.12 8.17 9.47
C TYR A 568 -0.58 9.13 8.41
N LYS A 569 -1.20 10.30 8.32
CA LYS A 569 -0.69 11.44 7.56
C LYS A 569 -0.38 12.59 8.50
N LEU A 570 0.72 13.30 8.24
CA LEU A 570 1.10 14.51 8.95
C LEU A 570 1.44 15.61 7.94
N PHE A 571 0.62 16.67 7.92
CA PHE A 571 0.86 17.86 7.11
C PHE A 571 1.10 19.06 8.02
N ILE A 572 2.19 19.78 7.79
CA ILE A 572 2.56 20.99 8.52
C ILE A 572 2.82 22.07 7.48
N SER A 573 2.06 23.16 7.52
CA SER A 573 2.18 24.27 6.58
C SER A 573 2.17 25.60 7.30
N ASN A 574 3.02 26.54 6.89
CA ASN A 574 3.00 27.90 7.45
C ASN A 574 3.16 27.96 8.98
N CYS A 575 3.81 26.96 9.59
CA CYS A 575 3.97 26.87 11.03
C CYS A 575 5.32 27.42 11.50
N SER A 576 5.38 27.87 12.75
CA SER A 576 6.62 28.27 13.42
C SER A 576 6.83 27.41 14.67
N PHE A 577 8.03 26.86 14.84
CA PHE A 577 8.43 26.10 16.02
C PHE A 577 9.62 26.82 16.66
N LYS A 578 9.48 27.27 17.91
CA LYS A 578 10.51 28.07 18.58
C LYS A 578 10.69 27.75 20.06
N ASN A 579 11.89 28.04 20.55
CA ASN A 579 12.25 27.92 21.97
C ASN A 579 12.08 26.49 22.54
N LEU A 580 12.39 25.47 21.73
CA LEU A 580 12.42 24.07 22.15
C LEU A 580 13.78 23.80 22.81
N ILE A 581 14.10 24.59 23.84
CA ILE A 581 15.43 24.64 24.47
C ILE A 581 15.41 24.51 25.99
N VAL A 582 14.24 24.33 26.60
CA VAL A 582 14.11 24.21 28.07
C VAL A 582 15.03 23.12 28.64
N ASN A 583 15.21 22.03 27.90
CA ASN A 583 16.20 21.00 28.16
C ASN A 583 16.71 20.43 26.82
N HIS A 584 17.65 19.49 26.86
CA HIS A 584 18.18 18.84 25.67
C HIS A 584 17.22 17.82 25.05
N SER A 585 17.46 17.45 23.78
CA SER A 585 16.69 16.42 23.07
C SER A 585 15.19 16.75 22.98
N PHE A 586 14.86 18.01 22.73
CA PHE A 586 13.49 18.46 22.48
C PHE A 586 13.21 18.40 20.97
N ASP A 587 12.48 17.37 20.55
CA ASP A 587 12.18 17.10 19.15
C ASP A 587 10.94 17.88 18.67
N VAL A 588 10.79 18.09 17.36
CA VAL A 588 9.52 18.56 16.81
C VAL A 588 8.58 17.38 16.58
N VAL A 589 9.00 16.43 15.76
CA VAL A 589 8.26 15.19 15.45
C VAL A 589 9.03 13.98 15.97
N LYS A 590 8.40 13.23 16.87
CA LYS A 590 8.96 12.02 17.47
C LYS A 590 8.10 10.80 17.17
N VAL A 591 8.62 9.87 16.39
CA VAL A 591 7.91 8.62 16.08
C VAL A 591 8.33 7.47 17.01
N SER A 592 7.48 6.46 17.10
CA SER A 592 7.73 5.19 17.79
C SER A 592 7.83 4.04 16.79
N LYS A 593 8.47 2.95 17.24
CA LYS A 593 8.50 1.68 16.50
C LYS A 593 7.09 1.20 16.18
N ASN A 594 6.91 0.51 15.05
CA ASN A 594 5.63 -0.02 14.59
C ASN A 594 4.57 1.05 14.32
N THR A 595 5.00 2.28 14.00
CA THR A 595 4.14 3.32 13.44
C THR A 595 4.66 3.72 12.07
N PHE A 596 3.74 4.01 11.15
CA PHE A 596 4.05 4.23 9.74
C PHE A 596 3.31 5.44 9.18
N ALA A 597 4.03 6.42 8.66
CA ALA A 597 3.46 7.55 7.94
C ALA A 597 3.25 7.18 6.47
N ASP A 598 2.02 7.30 5.98
CA ASP A 598 1.77 7.31 4.54
C ASP A 598 2.40 8.56 3.91
N THR A 599 2.22 9.72 4.54
CA THR A 599 2.87 10.96 4.11
C THR A 599 3.20 11.83 5.31
N LEU A 600 4.43 12.33 5.34
CA LEU A 600 4.88 13.38 6.24
C LEU A 600 5.37 14.55 5.39
N SER A 601 4.64 15.67 5.44
CA SER A 601 4.97 16.87 4.70
C SER A 601 5.11 18.08 5.61
N ILE A 602 6.22 18.80 5.50
CA ILE A 602 6.44 20.09 6.15
C ILE A 602 6.79 21.12 5.08
N GLN A 603 5.98 22.17 4.99
CA GLN A 603 6.15 23.20 4.00
C GLN A 603 6.03 24.60 4.59
N ASN A 604 6.75 25.57 4.00
CA ASN A 604 6.63 26.99 4.33
C ASN A 604 6.78 27.30 5.83
N SER A 605 7.54 26.49 6.57
CA SER A 605 7.59 26.53 8.03
C SER A 605 8.97 26.91 8.55
N THR A 606 9.00 27.47 9.76
CA THR A 606 10.24 27.95 10.40
C THR A 606 10.51 27.23 11.71
N PHE A 607 11.76 26.83 11.91
CA PHE A 607 12.25 26.14 13.09
C PHE A 607 13.41 26.95 13.66
N ASN A 608 13.32 27.35 14.93
CA ASN A 608 14.32 28.22 15.55
C ASN A 608 14.59 27.82 17.00
N ASN A 609 15.86 27.68 17.39
CA ASN A 609 16.27 27.28 18.74
C ASN A 609 15.66 25.93 19.15
N ILE A 610 16.21 24.84 18.62
CA ILE A 610 15.74 23.47 18.86
C ILE A 610 16.89 22.60 19.37
N THR A 611 16.75 21.97 20.54
CA THR A 611 17.82 21.09 21.09
C THR A 611 17.78 19.66 20.59
N GLY A 612 16.64 19.19 20.08
CA GLY A 612 16.47 17.86 19.49
C GLY A 612 16.46 17.87 17.96
N HIS A 613 15.78 16.89 17.39
CA HIS A 613 15.61 16.71 15.95
C HIS A 613 14.32 17.37 15.47
N ILE A 614 14.28 17.79 14.20
CA ILE A 614 13.00 18.19 13.60
C ILE A 614 12.19 16.94 13.28
N ILE A 615 12.76 16.02 12.49
CA ILE A 615 12.17 14.71 12.20
C ILE A 615 13.24 13.62 12.31
N ALA A 616 13.00 12.61 13.15
CA ALA A 616 13.81 11.40 13.21
C ALA A 616 12.97 10.13 13.01
N LEU A 617 12.99 9.61 11.78
CA LEU A 617 12.30 8.40 11.32
C LEU A 617 13.29 7.23 11.34
N ASP A 618 13.71 6.84 12.55
CA ASP A 618 14.80 5.89 12.81
C ASP A 618 14.45 4.81 13.86
N LYS A 619 13.19 4.35 13.91
CA LYS A 619 12.75 3.39 14.94
C LYS A 619 12.73 1.95 14.47
N GLU A 620 12.76 1.71 13.17
CA GLU A 620 12.90 0.37 12.58
C GLU A 620 14.37 0.01 12.33
N THR A 621 15.14 -0.20 13.40
CA THR A 621 16.61 -0.39 13.34
C THR A 621 17.06 -1.86 13.32
N ASP A 622 16.15 -2.79 13.01
CA ASP A 622 16.45 -4.23 13.05
C ASP A 622 17.08 -4.75 11.75
N ASP A 623 17.26 -3.87 10.75
CA ASP A 623 17.89 -4.17 9.45
C ASP A 623 17.18 -5.26 8.63
N ILE A 624 15.85 -5.31 8.74
CA ILE A 624 14.98 -6.25 8.02
C ILE A 624 14.22 -5.63 6.85
N GLY A 625 14.51 -4.38 6.47
CA GLY A 625 13.80 -3.66 5.41
C GLY A 625 12.67 -2.75 5.89
N ALA A 626 12.31 -2.79 7.17
CA ALA A 626 11.28 -1.94 7.76
C ALA A 626 11.71 -0.46 7.86
N TYR A 627 10.74 0.46 7.76
CA TYR A 627 10.94 1.91 7.86
C TYR A 627 9.67 2.63 8.34
N ASN A 628 9.78 3.91 8.70
CA ASN A 628 8.70 4.65 9.39
C ASN A 628 7.85 5.59 8.51
N ALA A 629 8.22 5.85 7.26
CA ALA A 629 7.46 6.75 6.38
C ALA A 629 7.64 6.43 4.90
N GLU A 630 6.53 6.42 4.15
CA GLU A 630 6.56 6.24 2.69
C GLU A 630 7.04 7.51 1.99
N TYR A 631 6.29 8.60 2.12
CA TYR A 631 6.62 9.88 1.50
C TYR A 631 7.04 10.91 2.54
N VAL A 632 8.23 11.49 2.38
CA VAL A 632 8.76 12.58 3.21
C VAL A 632 9.02 13.79 2.33
N ILE A 633 8.31 14.89 2.59
CA ILE A 633 8.34 16.10 1.77
C ILE A 633 8.69 17.31 2.63
N LEU A 634 9.84 17.93 2.40
CA LEU A 634 10.31 19.12 3.08
C LEU A 634 10.56 20.23 2.06
N LYS A 635 9.64 21.22 1.99
CA LYS A 635 9.72 22.31 1.00
C LYS A 635 9.66 23.70 1.59
N ASN A 636 10.51 24.60 1.11
CA ASN A 636 10.43 26.03 1.46
C ASN A 636 10.48 26.30 2.98
N ASN A 637 11.30 25.56 3.72
CA ASN A 637 11.42 25.70 5.18
C ASN A 637 12.71 26.42 5.58
N VAL A 638 12.70 27.00 6.79
CA VAL A 638 13.89 27.55 7.45
C VAL A 638 14.19 26.74 8.70
N PHE A 639 15.38 26.16 8.77
CA PHE A 639 15.90 25.49 9.95
C PHE A 639 17.06 26.31 10.51
N LYS A 640 16.84 26.96 11.66
CA LYS A 640 17.82 27.82 12.32
C LYS A 640 18.14 27.32 13.72
N ASP A 641 19.42 27.24 14.07
CA ASP A 641 19.88 26.92 15.43
C ASP A 641 19.27 25.60 15.95
N VAL A 642 19.38 24.56 15.12
CA VAL A 642 18.89 23.20 15.41
C VAL A 642 20.08 22.33 15.80
N GLN A 643 20.14 21.92 17.07
CA GLN A 643 21.25 21.10 17.56
C GLN A 643 21.25 19.69 16.98
N GLY A 644 20.07 19.08 16.78
CA GLY A 644 19.93 17.79 16.12
C GLY A 644 19.93 17.89 14.59
N ALA A 645 19.72 16.75 13.92
CA ALA A 645 19.40 16.72 12.50
C ALA A 645 18.01 17.32 12.21
N ALA A 646 17.89 18.00 11.08
CA ALA A 646 16.60 18.38 10.50
C ALA A 646 15.83 17.16 9.98
N LEU A 647 16.53 16.20 9.37
CA LEU A 647 15.95 14.95 8.92
C LEU A 647 16.88 13.77 9.20
N ARG A 648 16.35 12.74 9.86
CA ARG A 648 16.86 11.38 9.80
C ARG A 648 15.82 10.47 9.17
N LEU A 649 16.20 9.75 8.11
CA LEU A 649 15.37 8.77 7.44
C LEU A 649 16.13 7.44 7.32
N TYR A 650 15.54 6.36 7.85
CA TYR A 650 16.17 5.05 7.95
C TYR A 650 15.34 3.94 7.31
N ARG A 651 16.01 3.14 6.48
CA ARG A 651 15.59 1.80 6.05
C ARG A 651 16.82 0.91 6.00
N GLY A 652 16.98 0.04 6.99
CA GLY A 652 18.13 -0.86 7.12
C GLY A 652 17.95 -2.18 6.39
N GLY A 653 19.05 -2.91 6.18
CA GLY A 653 19.02 -4.27 5.62
C GLY A 653 19.21 -4.37 4.12
N THR A 654 18.91 -5.56 3.59
CA THR A 654 19.06 -5.92 2.17
C THR A 654 17.74 -6.29 1.50
N ASP A 655 16.61 -5.98 2.15
CA ASP A 655 15.29 -6.21 1.56
C ASP A 655 15.05 -5.34 0.32
N GLU A 656 14.42 -5.92 -0.69
CA GLU A 656 14.06 -5.30 -1.97
C GLU A 656 12.55 -5.38 -2.23
N SER A 657 11.76 -5.61 -1.19
CA SER A 657 10.31 -5.92 -1.26
C SER A 657 9.44 -4.70 -0.99
N THR A 658 10.05 -3.54 -0.70
CA THR A 658 9.36 -2.28 -0.42
C THR A 658 9.59 -1.23 -1.51
N PHE A 659 8.81 -0.15 -1.47
CA PHE A 659 8.89 0.94 -2.46
C PHE A 659 9.75 2.10 -1.95
N GLY A 660 9.41 2.63 -0.78
CA GLY A 660 10.03 3.79 -0.18
C GLY A 660 11.20 3.45 0.77
N PRO A 661 11.68 4.45 1.53
CA PRO A 661 11.17 5.82 1.54
C PRO A 661 11.43 6.62 0.27
N PHE A 662 10.52 7.56 -0.03
CA PHE A 662 10.62 8.59 -1.05
C PHE A 662 10.85 9.95 -0.37
N LEU A 663 11.90 10.67 -0.77
CA LEU A 663 12.27 11.96 -0.21
C LEU A 663 12.22 13.06 -1.27
N GLU A 664 11.48 14.12 -0.98
CA GLU A 664 11.57 15.42 -1.64
C GLU A 664 12.08 16.46 -0.64
N LEU A 665 13.27 17.00 -0.87
CA LEU A 665 13.91 18.02 -0.05
C LEU A 665 14.26 19.23 -0.92
N GLN A 666 13.36 20.22 -0.99
CA GLN A 666 13.44 21.29 -1.98
C GLN A 666 13.35 22.70 -1.38
N HIS A 667 14.17 23.63 -1.86
CA HIS A 667 14.06 25.07 -1.51
C HIS A 667 14.13 25.39 0.00
N ASN A 668 14.90 24.63 0.77
CA ASN A 668 15.05 24.89 2.21
C ASN A 668 16.31 25.68 2.52
N VAL A 669 16.31 26.38 3.66
CA VAL A 669 17.50 27.02 4.23
C VAL A 669 17.83 26.38 5.58
N PHE A 670 19.06 25.91 5.72
CA PHE A 670 19.63 25.36 6.95
C PHE A 670 20.71 26.31 7.44
N ASP A 671 20.56 26.86 8.63
CA ASP A 671 21.50 27.78 9.26
C ASP A 671 21.85 27.28 10.66
N ASN A 672 23.12 26.91 10.86
CA ASN A 672 23.60 26.33 12.12
C ASN A 672 22.84 25.06 12.55
N VAL A 673 22.81 24.04 11.69
CA VAL A 673 22.08 22.78 11.92
C VAL A 673 23.03 21.60 12.15
N GLY A 674 22.75 20.79 13.17
CA GLY A 674 23.34 19.47 13.39
C GLY A 674 24.58 19.41 14.28
N HIS A 675 25.05 20.53 14.85
CA HIS A 675 26.29 20.58 15.65
C HIS A 675 26.14 20.11 17.11
N GLY A 676 24.95 19.75 17.55
CA GLY A 676 24.71 19.31 18.92
C GLY A 676 25.47 18.03 19.27
N LYS A 677 26.15 18.01 20.42
CA LYS A 677 26.90 16.82 20.91
C LYS A 677 26.07 15.54 21.07
N ARG A 678 24.74 15.65 21.10
CA ARG A 678 23.79 14.52 21.21
C ARG A 678 23.25 14.08 19.85
N ASN A 679 23.59 14.79 18.77
CA ASN A 679 23.28 14.37 17.42
C ASN A 679 24.20 13.21 17.01
N LYS A 680 23.78 11.97 17.30
CA LYS A 680 24.55 10.76 16.99
C LYS A 680 24.86 10.57 15.50
N TYR A 681 24.13 11.25 14.61
CA TYR A 681 24.34 11.17 13.15
C TYR A 681 25.48 12.05 12.66
N ASN A 682 25.89 13.04 13.46
CA ASN A 682 26.86 14.06 13.09
C ASN A 682 26.54 14.70 11.71
N ALA A 683 25.26 15.00 11.48
CA ALA A 683 24.72 15.42 10.19
C ALA A 683 23.56 16.40 10.37
N SER A 684 23.33 17.27 9.40
CA SER A 684 22.10 18.08 9.30
C SER A 684 20.96 17.26 8.69
N VAL A 685 21.29 16.41 7.71
CA VAL A 685 20.39 15.46 7.05
C VAL A 685 21.09 14.10 7.00
N SER A 686 20.44 13.04 7.48
CA SER A 686 21.01 11.69 7.51
C SER A 686 20.06 10.67 6.86
N LEU A 687 20.47 10.09 5.74
CA LEU A 687 19.68 9.19 4.91
C LEU A 687 20.36 7.83 4.84
N TYR A 688 19.63 6.76 5.12
CA TYR A 688 20.14 5.39 5.03
C TYR A 688 19.08 4.53 4.35
N GLY A 689 19.44 3.96 3.20
CA GLY A 689 18.58 3.04 2.44
C GLY A 689 17.32 3.65 1.81
N VAL A 690 17.26 4.98 1.71
CA VAL A 690 16.18 5.72 1.01
C VAL A 690 16.19 5.38 -0.48
N GLN A 691 15.04 5.00 -1.02
CA GLN A 691 14.93 4.45 -2.37
C GLN A 691 14.79 5.51 -3.44
N GLU A 692 14.18 6.66 -3.11
CA GLU A 692 14.17 7.83 -4.00
C GLU A 692 14.53 9.10 -3.24
N ASN A 693 15.50 9.84 -3.78
CA ASN A 693 16.02 11.05 -3.18
C ASN A 693 16.04 12.15 -4.23
N ASP A 694 15.15 13.13 -4.09
CA ASP A 694 15.21 14.41 -4.81
C ASP A 694 15.59 15.50 -3.82
N ILE A 695 16.86 15.88 -3.83
CA ILE A 695 17.43 16.91 -2.97
C ILE A 695 17.89 18.06 -3.84
N SER A 696 17.08 19.12 -3.91
CA SER A 696 17.34 20.21 -4.84
C SER A 696 17.10 21.60 -4.28
N ASN A 697 17.85 22.57 -4.81
CA ASN A 697 17.62 23.99 -4.58
C ASN A 697 17.74 24.46 -3.11
N ASN A 698 18.47 23.74 -2.26
CA ASN A 698 18.63 24.09 -0.84
C ASN A 698 19.88 24.94 -0.57
N ILE A 699 19.86 25.70 0.53
CA ILE A 699 21.02 26.44 1.04
C ILE A 699 21.36 25.95 2.44
N PHE A 700 22.59 25.50 2.64
CA PHE A 700 23.19 25.18 3.94
C PHE A 700 24.22 26.25 4.29
N VAL A 701 24.11 26.80 5.49
CA VAL A 701 24.98 27.82 6.06
C VAL A 701 25.43 27.35 7.43
N ASN A 702 26.74 27.34 7.69
CA ASN A 702 27.31 26.97 8.99
C ASN A 702 26.79 25.62 9.52
N SER A 703 26.49 24.65 8.66
CA SER A 703 25.76 23.44 9.03
C SER A 703 26.57 22.16 8.84
N LYS A 704 26.16 21.10 9.54
CA LYS A 704 26.69 19.75 9.32
C LYS A 704 26.29 19.18 7.96
N ALA A 705 26.98 18.13 7.55
CA ALA A 705 26.85 17.50 6.24
C ALA A 705 25.46 16.88 6.01
N ILE A 706 25.13 16.72 4.74
CA ILE A 706 24.17 15.71 4.28
C ILE A 706 24.92 14.39 4.21
N ASN A 707 24.50 13.39 4.98
CA ASN A 707 25.10 12.06 5.02
C ASN A 707 24.15 11.03 4.42
N MET A 708 24.61 10.30 3.41
CA MET A 708 23.85 9.29 2.69
C MET A 708 24.59 7.95 2.67
N TYR A 709 23.88 6.88 3.04
CA TYR A 709 24.32 5.50 2.84
C TYR A 709 23.32 4.78 1.93
N LEU A 710 23.76 4.46 0.72
CA LEU A 710 22.95 3.82 -0.31
C LEU A 710 23.04 2.30 -0.18
N VAL A 711 21.89 1.64 -0.07
CA VAL A 711 21.78 0.18 0.03
C VAL A 711 21.22 -0.41 -1.26
N VAL A 712 21.12 -1.73 -1.33
CA VAL A 712 20.48 -2.46 -2.45
C VAL A 712 19.09 -1.90 -2.78
N GLY A 713 18.63 -2.12 -4.01
CA GLY A 713 17.37 -1.53 -4.49
C GLY A 713 17.47 -0.75 -5.80
N GLU A 714 18.70 -0.44 -6.24
CA GLU A 714 19.00 0.55 -7.31
C GLU A 714 18.27 1.88 -7.06
N PRO A 715 18.53 2.55 -5.92
CA PRO A 715 17.82 3.76 -5.55
C PRO A 715 18.04 4.87 -6.58
N ILE A 716 17.01 5.69 -6.80
CA ILE A 716 17.11 6.90 -7.62
C ILE A 716 17.60 8.04 -6.73
N VAL A 717 18.79 8.56 -7.02
CA VAL A 717 19.42 9.59 -6.19
C VAL A 717 19.82 10.80 -7.03
N ASN A 718 19.15 11.92 -6.80
CA ASN A 718 19.39 13.20 -7.44
C ASN A 718 19.66 14.28 -6.39
N VAL A 719 20.87 14.82 -6.39
CA VAL A 719 21.28 15.98 -5.57
C VAL A 719 21.68 17.11 -6.50
N LEU A 720 20.78 18.06 -6.73
CA LEU A 720 20.89 19.04 -7.81
C LEU A 720 20.83 20.47 -7.28
N SER A 721 21.75 21.33 -7.69
CA SER A 721 21.66 22.78 -7.41
C SER A 721 21.52 23.08 -5.91
N ASN A 722 22.48 22.69 -5.08
CA ASN A 722 22.47 23.00 -3.65
C ASN A 722 23.68 23.86 -3.28
N ASN A 723 23.56 24.76 -2.31
CA ASN A 723 24.67 25.58 -1.81
C ASN A 723 25.11 25.13 -0.42
N LEU A 724 26.40 24.82 -0.24
CA LEU A 724 27.02 24.41 1.02
C LEU A 724 28.02 25.48 1.47
N PHE A 725 27.54 26.59 2.02
CA PHE A 725 28.39 27.71 2.45
C PHE A 725 28.84 27.55 3.90
N ASN A 726 30.16 27.59 4.14
CA ASN A 726 30.77 27.35 5.45
C ASN A 726 30.19 26.11 6.17
N SER A 727 29.86 25.07 5.41
CA SER A 727 29.20 23.86 5.89
C SER A 727 30.04 22.63 5.53
N ASP A 728 29.85 21.53 6.26
CA ASP A 728 30.52 20.28 5.92
C ASP A 728 30.04 19.78 4.54
N ASN A 729 30.93 19.14 3.79
CA ASN A 729 30.63 18.63 2.44
C ASN A 729 29.61 17.48 2.47
N LEU A 730 28.86 17.30 1.37
CA LEU A 730 28.03 16.11 1.12
C LEU A 730 28.87 14.83 1.24
N VAL A 731 28.35 13.84 1.97
CA VAL A 731 28.95 12.51 2.09
C VAL A 731 27.97 11.48 1.53
N VAL A 732 28.35 10.80 0.45
CA VAL A 732 27.62 9.66 -0.12
C VAL A 732 28.50 8.42 -0.04
N THR A 733 27.95 7.34 0.51
CA THR A 733 28.62 6.05 0.71
C THR A 733 27.72 4.91 0.24
N GLY A 734 28.29 3.73 0.04
CA GLY A 734 27.63 2.60 -0.64
C GLY A 734 28.02 2.52 -2.13
N GLU A 735 27.61 1.45 -2.79
CA GLU A 735 28.05 1.13 -4.17
C GLU A 735 27.03 1.52 -5.26
N GLN A 736 25.90 2.13 -4.87
CA GLN A 736 24.84 2.48 -5.80
C GLN A 736 25.13 3.77 -6.57
N LYS A 737 24.55 3.87 -7.76
CA LYS A 737 24.67 5.06 -8.62
C LYS A 737 23.91 6.24 -8.02
N TYR A 738 24.45 7.43 -8.25
CA TYR A 738 23.82 8.69 -7.84
C TYR A 738 24.24 9.82 -8.78
N THR A 739 23.42 10.88 -8.81
CA THR A 739 23.70 12.10 -9.57
C THR A 739 23.88 13.27 -8.60
N VAL A 740 25.06 13.91 -8.66
CA VAL A 740 25.33 15.19 -7.99
C VAL A 740 25.71 16.21 -9.05
N LYS A 741 24.99 17.34 -9.10
CA LYS A 741 25.28 18.44 -10.03
C LYS A 741 25.02 19.79 -9.36
N ASP A 742 25.76 20.80 -9.79
CA ASP A 742 25.60 22.20 -9.36
C ASP A 742 25.65 22.37 -7.83
N LEU A 743 26.67 21.78 -7.19
CA LEU A 743 26.99 22.06 -5.80
C LEU A 743 27.79 23.36 -5.70
N TRP A 744 27.21 24.36 -5.08
CA TRP A 744 27.80 25.67 -4.86
C TRP A 744 28.42 25.78 -3.47
N ASN A 745 29.40 26.66 -3.33
CA ASN A 745 29.93 27.12 -2.04
C ASN A 745 30.13 28.63 -2.14
N LEU A 746 29.01 29.35 -2.17
CA LEU A 746 28.95 30.78 -2.37
C LEU A 746 28.23 31.42 -1.18
N ASN A 747 28.70 32.61 -0.78
CA ASN A 747 28.00 33.39 0.22
C ASN A 747 26.58 33.69 -0.28
N PRO A 748 25.52 33.30 0.46
CA PRO A 748 24.17 33.55 0.02
C PRO A 748 23.81 35.03 -0.10
N GLU A 749 24.48 35.92 0.64
CA GLU A 749 24.15 37.35 0.69
C GLU A 749 22.64 37.57 0.94
N PHE A 750 22.14 37.01 2.04
CA PHE A 750 20.75 37.22 2.45
C PHE A 750 20.48 38.70 2.74
N ILE A 751 19.26 39.14 2.47
CA ILE A 751 18.76 40.43 2.96
C ILE A 751 18.74 40.35 4.49
N GLU A 752 19.31 41.36 5.15
CA GLU A 752 19.47 41.42 6.59
C GLU A 752 18.15 41.13 7.33
N GLY A 753 18.22 40.27 8.35
CA GLY A 753 17.05 39.87 9.15
C GLY A 753 16.11 38.88 8.45
N THR A 754 16.46 38.41 7.24
CA THR A 754 15.65 37.45 6.48
C THR A 754 16.51 36.31 5.92
N TYR A 755 15.87 35.33 5.29
CA TYR A 755 16.52 34.29 4.49
C TYR A 755 16.20 34.41 2.99
N GLN A 756 15.78 35.60 2.56
CA GLN A 756 15.60 35.92 1.14
C GLN A 756 16.93 36.38 0.56
N LEU A 757 17.27 35.92 -0.65
CA LEU A 757 18.49 36.35 -1.34
C LEU A 757 18.37 37.81 -1.78
N HIS A 758 19.42 38.60 -1.53
CA HIS A 758 19.55 39.94 -2.11
C HIS A 758 19.61 39.85 -3.65
N ASP A 759 19.16 40.88 -4.37
CA ASP A 759 19.11 40.90 -5.84
C ASP A 759 20.47 40.72 -6.53
N LYS A 760 21.54 41.03 -5.79
CA LYS A 760 22.93 40.87 -6.25
C LYS A 760 23.57 39.56 -5.81
N SER A 761 22.84 38.72 -5.06
CA SER A 761 23.36 37.45 -4.58
C SER A 761 23.84 36.60 -5.75
N PRO A 762 25.01 35.95 -5.64
CA PRO A 762 25.50 35.04 -6.67
C PRO A 762 24.65 33.77 -6.78
N LEU A 763 23.68 33.55 -5.88
CA LEU A 763 22.77 32.41 -5.89
C LEU A 763 21.43 32.66 -6.61
N LYS A 764 21.19 33.89 -7.06
CA LYS A 764 19.98 34.23 -7.84
C LYS A 764 19.88 33.41 -9.12
N GLY A 765 18.71 32.82 -9.38
CA GLY A 765 18.41 32.03 -10.58
C GLY A 765 19.23 30.75 -10.76
N LYS A 766 19.89 30.26 -9.69
CA LYS A 766 20.73 29.04 -9.75
C LYS A 766 19.98 27.74 -9.42
N GLY A 767 18.67 27.80 -9.19
CA GLY A 767 17.84 26.62 -9.00
C GLY A 767 17.77 25.78 -10.27
N SER A 768 17.69 24.46 -10.08
CA SER A 768 17.50 23.47 -11.15
C SER A 768 16.17 23.63 -11.90
N ASP A 769 15.23 24.37 -11.31
CA ASP A 769 13.93 24.76 -11.86
C ASP A 769 13.92 26.18 -12.46
N GLY A 770 15.07 26.86 -12.50
CA GLY A 770 15.23 28.24 -12.95
C GLY A 770 14.84 29.30 -11.91
N LEU A 771 14.48 28.91 -10.69
CA LEU A 771 14.21 29.82 -9.58
C LEU A 771 15.48 30.11 -8.74
N ASP A 772 15.31 30.89 -7.68
CA ASP A 772 16.37 31.16 -6.70
C ASP A 772 16.62 29.93 -5.82
N LEU A 773 17.88 29.73 -5.38
CA LEU A 773 18.20 28.75 -4.34
C LEU A 773 17.65 29.20 -2.98
N GLY A 774 17.35 28.23 -2.13
CA GLY A 774 16.76 28.48 -0.82
C GLY A 774 15.29 28.81 -0.96
N LEU A 775 14.80 29.79 -0.18
CA LEU A 775 13.39 30.09 -0.11
C LEU A 775 12.84 30.66 -1.43
N ILE A 776 11.64 30.22 -1.78
CA ILE A 776 10.84 30.81 -2.87
C ILE A 776 9.84 31.80 -2.29
N SER A 777 9.65 32.92 -2.99
CA SER A 777 8.60 33.88 -2.62
C SER A 777 7.23 33.21 -2.71
N LYS A 778 6.38 33.44 -1.71
CA LYS A 778 4.97 33.00 -1.76
C LYS A 778 4.31 33.66 -2.98
N LYS A 779 3.77 32.86 -3.89
CA LYS A 779 2.82 33.36 -4.90
C LYS A 779 1.49 33.70 -4.25
#